data_AF-A0A963GIV4-F1
#
_entry.id   AF-A0A963GIV4-F1
#
_cell.length_a   1.000
_cell.length_b   1.000
_cell.length_c   1.000
_cell.angle_alpha   90.00
_cell.angle_beta   90.00
_cell.angle_gamma   90.00
#
_symmetry.space_group_name_H-M   'P 1'
#
loop_
_entity.id
_entity.type
_entity.pdbx_description
1 polymer ?
#
loop_
_entity_poly.entity_id
_entity_poly.type
_entity_poly.pdbx_seq_one_letter_code
_entity_poly.pdbx_strand_id
1 'polypeptide(L)'
;MDIIERAADLLSPFMGEDRRDTWLTLAFHAEHRQVYDAISQRGATKDFVVRCVRGLLEHGALGSRHALSLLLENVRAEAGDDKQAAFGELIEELDQRCLAVAEQAASSSAASSAQRSGSKHGPVLFVSYSRADRVLADRLVADLEHAGHSCWLDTSDIPGGEVWLAAIADGIERAYAFLSLVSTAANSSEWVRVEYLHAKKRGKPIVPLLAEDCEPPWYMADRQAIPVCDADYTEGLQRLLRSLPATPTAKPVSVGTQREAELIYLRRLEVGELVHTQLYTPMSGVAKVVARGKPVAAVPSVVMRPEFRHLSRLAGDPAEARSESRPYGDIAQAFARVPRAVLLGEPGAGKTTTLWKIARDALAAALADEMAPIPLLVALGKWTDADESLRSFLERQLGELGVHFDSLLEANRAVLLLDGLNEVPAGERTAKAIEVKAFLEKHAELAAVVSCRKLDYTGKMVLDIDIITINPLDPPRILDFVTGYLTAALESTEGGPAAREAAGRDSGEDLFWRLAGGKAVREAWQAWRSAGASLALFWSATDIPRANPDIYSRTTAAMDEAWRQAVRDPRSLMRLAGNPYLLYMLTLVYLDSGKLPANRALLFDRFVEVLLLREKLAEVTDDGDLRVTAEGVRLLDGLDGVAWTMQSRHGKAAGKEVDKNSDAATALERSEATKLLDDPLLHRAAAASLLDVGEREVRFIHQLLQEYFTARGMRARLAIGDLRASQLWPTEHWWQRTGWEESAVLLAGFHAADCTPVVEWLLQAQPEVAAQCILGSGAMVPDETLVQLREAWRPRLTDLAGDPAPEARAAVGRALGGLSLRGLPLDNRHGVGLRVDAEDQRRVPDIDWVDIPTGEFRYGEEKTTIELSAFRIARFPITTCQFQCFIDERGYQREEWWQGLAKQPTPRPPMWSYANHPRETVSWYEAMAFCRWLEARLRERGELPEGGQVRLPSEREWEKAARGSDGREFPWGEFQPGHANMDEQWDGVGPYNLAQTSAVGIYPQGASPYEVLELAGNVWEWCADKFDEPGDIDPGGKGRRVVSGGSWGGSRDSARCACRDADGPRDRYHDLGFRVVCVSPIR
;
A
#
# COMPACT_ATOMS: atom_id res chain seq x y z
N MET A 1 61.32 -24.57 30.63
CA MET A 1 60.49 -25.26 29.62
C MET A 1 59.86 -24.16 28.79
N ASP A 2 60.04 -24.19 27.47
CA ASP A 2 59.56 -23.15 26.56
C ASP A 2 58.03 -23.00 26.73
N ILE A 3 57.49 -21.76 26.69
CA ILE A 3 56.03 -21.52 26.77
C ILE A 3 55.31 -22.36 25.73
N ILE A 4 55.94 -22.54 24.57
CA ILE A 4 55.43 -23.38 23.49
C ILE A 4 55.28 -24.85 23.93
N GLU A 5 56.27 -25.42 24.61
CA GLU A 5 56.22 -26.80 25.10
C GLU A 5 55.15 -26.98 26.19
N ARG A 6 55.07 -26.03 27.14
CA ARG A 6 54.06 -26.05 28.22
C ARG A 6 52.63 -25.95 27.67
N ALA A 7 52.39 -25.01 26.76
CA ALA A 7 51.07 -24.84 26.13
C ALA A 7 50.70 -26.03 25.25
N ALA A 8 51.67 -26.56 24.48
CA ALA A 8 51.43 -27.71 23.62
C ALA A 8 51.11 -28.98 24.43
N ASP A 9 51.80 -29.24 25.54
CA ASP A 9 51.53 -30.38 26.41
C ASP A 9 50.14 -30.28 27.08
N LEU A 10 49.72 -29.07 27.46
CA LEU A 10 48.39 -28.83 28.04
C LEU A 10 47.25 -28.98 27.02
N LEU A 11 47.45 -28.52 25.78
CA LEU A 11 46.42 -28.50 24.74
C LEU A 11 46.31 -29.82 23.96
N SER A 12 47.42 -30.57 23.82
CA SER A 12 47.47 -31.80 23.00
C SER A 12 46.37 -32.84 23.30
N PRO A 13 45.95 -33.07 24.56
CA PRO A 13 44.87 -34.02 24.87
C PRO A 13 43.48 -33.58 24.36
N PHE A 14 43.27 -32.29 24.10
CA PHE A 14 41.96 -31.70 23.79
C PHE A 14 41.80 -31.29 22.32
N MET A 15 42.93 -31.08 21.63
CA MET A 15 43.00 -30.55 20.27
C MET A 15 43.12 -31.65 19.20
N GLY A 16 42.46 -32.78 19.41
CA GLY A 16 42.33 -33.85 18.41
C GLY A 16 41.65 -33.36 17.12
N GLU A 17 41.81 -34.10 16.02
CA GLU A 17 41.33 -33.68 14.69
C GLU A 17 39.84 -33.32 14.66
N ASP A 18 39.02 -34.01 15.46
CA ASP A 18 37.56 -33.81 15.51
C ASP A 18 37.10 -32.65 16.42
N ARG A 19 37.97 -32.14 17.32
CA ARG A 19 37.60 -31.11 18.31
C ARG A 19 38.37 -29.80 18.17
N ARG A 20 39.47 -29.76 17.41
CA ARG A 20 40.27 -28.55 17.24
C ARG A 20 39.51 -27.39 16.60
N ASP A 21 38.61 -27.67 15.66
CA ASP A 21 37.79 -26.65 15.01
C ASP A 21 36.82 -26.00 16.00
N THR A 22 36.20 -26.82 16.86
CA THR A 22 35.30 -26.36 17.91
C THR A 22 36.01 -25.42 18.88
N TRP A 23 37.21 -25.78 19.36
CA TRP A 23 37.96 -24.96 20.30
C TRP A 23 38.41 -23.63 19.70
N LEU A 24 38.89 -23.63 18.46
CA LEU A 24 39.26 -22.40 17.76
C LEU A 24 38.03 -21.54 17.47
N THR A 25 36.90 -22.16 17.12
CA THR A 25 35.63 -21.45 16.88
C THR A 25 35.15 -20.75 18.14
N LEU A 26 35.13 -21.46 19.28
CA LEU A 26 34.72 -20.90 20.57
C LEU A 26 35.66 -19.78 21.04
N ALA A 27 36.97 -19.93 20.82
CA ALA A 27 37.94 -18.94 21.27
C ALA A 27 37.97 -17.68 20.40
N PHE A 28 37.71 -17.78 19.09
CA PHE A 28 38.03 -16.69 18.15
C PHE A 28 36.97 -16.35 17.10
N HIS A 29 36.05 -17.25 16.71
CA HIS A 29 35.20 -17.01 15.53
C HIS A 29 34.23 -15.81 15.68
N ALA A 30 33.72 -15.57 16.89
CA ALA A 30 32.76 -14.49 17.15
C ALA A 30 33.42 -13.11 17.25
N GLU A 31 34.51 -13.00 18.01
CA GLU A 31 35.11 -11.70 18.38
C GLU A 31 36.45 -11.42 17.67
N HIS A 32 37.15 -12.46 17.23
CA HIS A 32 38.53 -12.37 16.70
C HIS A 32 38.71 -13.25 15.45
N ARG A 33 37.76 -13.15 14.51
CA ARG A 33 37.67 -14.03 13.33
C ARG A 33 38.95 -14.08 12.48
N GLN A 34 39.68 -12.97 12.41
CA GLN A 34 40.97 -12.89 11.71
C GLN A 34 42.02 -13.86 12.29
N VAL A 35 41.97 -14.14 13.59
CA VAL A 35 42.86 -15.11 14.27
C VAL A 35 42.45 -16.53 13.93
N TYR A 36 41.14 -16.79 13.88
CA TYR A 36 40.57 -18.08 13.48
C TYR A 36 40.97 -18.45 12.04
N ASP A 37 40.78 -17.52 11.10
CA ASP A 37 41.06 -17.75 9.67
C ASP A 37 42.57 -17.89 9.38
N ALA A 38 43.43 -17.30 10.21
CA ALA A 38 44.89 -17.37 10.07
C ALA A 38 45.50 -18.72 10.50
N ILE A 39 44.79 -19.53 11.30
CA ILE A 39 45.33 -20.79 11.84
C ILE A 39 44.92 -21.96 10.96
N SER A 40 45.87 -22.50 10.19
CA SER A 40 45.64 -23.68 9.36
C SER A 40 45.35 -24.93 10.21
N GLN A 41 44.17 -25.52 10.04
CA GLN A 41 43.73 -26.71 10.76
C GLN A 41 44.20 -28.03 10.12
N ARG A 42 45.21 -28.01 9.23
CA ARG A 42 45.67 -29.22 8.52
C ARG A 42 46.92 -29.84 9.19
N GLY A 43 46.95 -31.17 9.28
CA GLY A 43 48.10 -31.96 9.76
C GLY A 43 47.82 -32.73 11.05
N ALA A 44 48.75 -33.63 11.40
CA ALA A 44 48.64 -34.48 12.59
C ALA A 44 48.57 -33.64 13.88
N THR A 45 47.78 -34.10 14.86
CA THR A 45 47.46 -33.37 16.11
C THR A 45 48.67 -32.74 16.79
N LYS A 46 49.77 -33.48 16.94
CA LYS A 46 50.98 -32.98 17.63
C LYS A 46 51.65 -31.82 16.88
N ASP A 47 51.71 -31.90 15.55
CA ASP A 47 52.31 -30.86 14.70
C ASP A 47 51.38 -29.64 14.58
N PHE A 48 50.07 -29.88 14.58
CA PHE A 48 49.06 -28.84 14.56
C PHE A 48 49.07 -28.03 15.86
N VAL A 49 49.09 -28.67 17.03
CA VAL A 49 49.05 -27.99 18.32
C VAL A 49 50.27 -27.08 18.52
N VAL A 50 51.48 -27.55 18.19
CA VAL A 50 52.69 -26.73 18.28
C VAL A 50 52.64 -25.53 17.32
N ARG A 51 52.11 -25.73 16.11
CA ARG A 51 51.95 -24.66 15.11
C ARG A 51 50.89 -23.64 15.53
N CYS A 52 49.77 -24.11 16.08
CA CYS A 52 48.70 -23.28 16.61
C CYS A 52 49.18 -22.41 17.77
N VAL A 53 49.89 -23.02 18.73
CA VAL A 53 50.49 -22.30 19.87
C VAL A 53 51.48 -21.24 19.38
N ARG A 54 52.36 -21.56 18.42
CA ARG A 54 53.29 -20.58 17.83
C ARG A 54 52.56 -19.45 17.11
N GLY A 55 51.58 -19.76 16.28
CA GLY A 55 50.79 -18.76 15.56
C GLY A 55 50.05 -17.82 16.51
N LEU A 56 49.51 -18.34 17.62
CA LEU A 56 48.85 -17.51 18.64
C LEU A 56 49.83 -16.67 19.45
N LEU A 57 51.05 -17.16 19.71
CA LEU A 57 52.14 -16.37 20.32
C LEU A 57 52.65 -15.26 19.40
N GLU A 58 52.72 -15.51 18.09
CA GLU A 58 53.08 -14.51 17.09
C GLU A 58 51.98 -13.45 16.91
N HIS A 59 50.71 -13.85 17.06
CA HIS A 59 49.57 -12.93 16.99
C HIS A 59 49.55 -11.93 18.17
N GLY A 60 49.98 -12.37 19.36
CA GLY A 60 50.16 -11.48 20.50
C GLY A 60 48.86 -11.06 21.21
N ALA A 61 48.80 -9.80 21.63
CA ALA A 61 47.73 -9.29 22.50
C ALA A 61 46.45 -8.95 21.72
N LEU A 62 45.31 -9.40 22.23
CA LEU A 62 43.96 -9.03 21.80
C LEU A 62 43.30 -8.26 22.95
N GLY A 63 43.52 -6.94 22.97
CA GLY A 63 43.14 -6.09 24.10
C GLY A 63 44.07 -6.30 25.30
N SER A 64 43.50 -6.57 26.48
CA SER A 64 44.26 -6.78 27.72
C SER A 64 44.71 -8.23 27.94
N ARG A 65 44.42 -9.14 27.00
CA ARG A 65 44.73 -10.57 27.09
C ARG A 65 45.50 -11.05 25.89
N HIS A 66 46.24 -12.13 26.05
CA HIS A 66 47.00 -12.75 24.98
C HIS A 66 46.09 -13.69 24.15
N ALA A 67 46.24 -13.75 22.82
CA ALA A 67 45.43 -14.63 21.97
C ALA A 67 45.48 -16.11 22.43
N LEU A 68 46.68 -16.62 22.74
CA LEU A 68 46.86 -17.95 23.33
C LEU A 68 46.11 -18.14 24.67
N SER A 69 45.97 -17.10 25.50
CA SER A 69 45.24 -17.17 26.78
C SER A 69 43.75 -17.46 26.58
N LEU A 70 43.14 -16.86 25.56
CA LEU A 70 41.72 -17.08 25.24
C LEU A 70 41.44 -18.53 24.86
N LEU A 71 42.33 -19.15 24.07
CA LEU A 71 42.23 -20.56 23.73
C LEU A 71 42.46 -21.45 24.97
N LEU A 72 43.49 -21.16 25.75
CA LEU A 72 43.80 -21.92 26.97
C LEU A 72 42.65 -21.87 27.98
N GLU A 73 41.95 -20.74 28.11
CA GLU A 73 40.83 -20.58 29.03
C GLU A 73 39.60 -21.41 28.62
N ASN A 74 39.27 -21.40 27.32
CA ASN A 74 38.17 -22.21 26.81
C ASN A 74 38.45 -23.72 27.01
N VAL A 75 39.68 -24.16 26.76
CA VAL A 75 40.06 -25.57 26.94
C VAL A 75 40.18 -25.93 28.44
N ARG A 76 40.61 -24.99 29.29
CA ARG A 76 40.73 -25.17 30.74
C ARG A 76 39.40 -25.59 31.37
N ALA A 77 38.26 -25.10 30.88
CA ALA A 77 36.95 -25.45 31.42
C ALA A 77 36.62 -26.95 31.33
N GLU A 78 37.25 -27.68 30.39
CA GLU A 78 37.09 -29.14 30.23
C GLU A 78 38.27 -29.96 30.79
N ALA A 79 39.29 -29.32 31.37
CA ALA A 79 40.41 -30.01 31.98
C ALA A 79 40.10 -30.45 33.42
N GLY A 80 40.55 -31.66 33.80
CA GLY A 80 40.43 -32.19 35.16
C GLY A 80 41.14 -31.32 36.21
N ASP A 81 40.71 -31.43 37.46
CA ASP A 81 41.17 -30.60 38.59
C ASP A 81 42.71 -30.61 38.76
N ASP A 82 43.37 -31.70 38.36
CA ASP A 82 44.82 -31.89 38.40
C ASP A 82 45.60 -30.99 37.41
N LYS A 83 44.94 -30.48 36.36
CA LYS A 83 45.57 -29.62 35.32
C LYS A 83 45.08 -28.16 35.35
N GLN A 84 43.99 -27.85 36.06
CA GLN A 84 43.43 -26.51 36.20
C GLN A 84 44.45 -25.46 36.66
N ALA A 85 45.30 -25.81 37.64
CA ALA A 85 46.33 -24.92 38.16
C ALA A 85 47.39 -24.57 37.11
N ALA A 86 47.84 -25.56 36.32
CA ALA A 86 48.84 -25.36 35.29
C ALA A 86 48.34 -24.50 34.11
N PHE A 87 47.06 -24.63 33.73
CA PHE A 87 46.43 -23.71 32.77
C PHE A 87 46.32 -22.29 33.33
N GLY A 88 45.92 -22.14 34.60
CA GLY A 88 45.80 -20.85 35.26
C GLY A 88 47.12 -20.09 35.34
N GLU A 89 48.20 -20.75 35.78
CA GLU A 89 49.54 -20.15 35.84
C GLU A 89 50.03 -19.67 34.47
N LEU A 90 49.76 -20.43 33.40
CA LEU A 90 50.20 -20.07 32.05
C LEU A 90 49.39 -18.90 31.46
N ILE A 91 48.08 -18.86 31.71
CA ILE A 91 47.21 -17.74 31.29
C ILE A 91 47.66 -16.45 31.99
N GLU A 92 47.91 -16.51 33.30
CA GLU A 92 48.33 -15.33 34.06
C GLU A 92 49.72 -14.84 33.60
N GLU A 93 50.65 -15.75 33.33
CA GLU A 93 51.98 -15.42 32.79
C GLU A 93 51.89 -14.73 31.41
N LEU A 94 50.97 -15.15 30.56
CA LEU A 94 50.75 -14.57 29.22
C LEU A 94 50.08 -13.20 29.28
N ASP A 95 49.03 -13.05 30.09
CA ASP A 95 48.26 -11.79 30.18
C ASP A 95 49.07 -10.68 30.88
N GLN A 96 49.90 -11.01 31.89
CA GLN A 96 50.81 -10.04 32.51
C GLN A 96 51.84 -9.46 31.53
N ARG A 97 52.28 -10.26 30.55
CA ARG A 97 53.18 -9.78 29.48
C ARG A 97 52.48 -8.82 28.51
N CYS A 98 51.17 -8.93 28.34
CA CYS A 98 50.38 -8.00 27.53
C CYS A 98 50.07 -6.69 28.26
N LEU A 99 49.79 -6.74 29.57
CA LEU A 99 49.52 -5.56 30.39
C LEU A 99 50.73 -4.59 30.46
N ALA A 100 51.95 -5.11 30.55
CA ALA A 100 53.17 -4.29 30.53
C ALA A 100 53.38 -3.52 29.21
N VAL A 101 52.86 -4.04 28.08
CA VAL A 101 52.93 -3.40 26.76
C VAL A 101 51.79 -2.37 26.59
N ALA A 102 50.61 -2.67 27.13
CA ALA A 102 49.45 -1.77 27.10
C ALA A 102 49.67 -0.51 27.97
N GLU A 103 50.33 -0.62 29.12
CA GLU A 103 50.67 0.52 29.99
C GLU A 103 51.71 1.46 29.35
N GLN A 104 52.64 0.94 28.54
CA GLN A 104 53.58 1.77 27.77
C GLN A 104 52.89 2.50 26.60
N ALA A 105 51.88 1.89 25.97
CA ALA A 105 51.10 2.51 24.89
C ALA A 105 50.17 3.62 25.41
N ALA A 106 49.57 3.45 26.59
CA ALA A 106 48.64 4.41 27.20
C ALA A 106 49.31 5.74 27.64
N SER A 107 50.60 5.71 27.99
CA SER A 107 51.39 6.90 28.31
C SER A 107 51.63 7.82 27.10
N SER A 108 51.57 7.28 25.87
CA SER A 108 51.81 8.03 24.63
C SER A 108 50.54 8.59 23.96
N SER A 109 49.34 8.12 24.34
CA SER A 109 48.09 8.46 23.64
C SER A 109 47.32 9.65 24.25
N ALA A 110 47.63 10.06 25.49
CA ALA A 110 46.95 11.15 26.20
C ALA A 110 47.21 12.55 25.61
N ALA A 111 48.14 12.70 24.66
CA ALA A 111 48.41 13.98 23.98
C ALA A 111 47.70 14.12 22.62
N SER A 112 46.98 13.10 22.12
CA SER A 112 46.39 13.12 20.76
C SER A 112 44.85 13.12 20.71
N SER A 113 44.17 12.98 21.86
CA SER A 113 42.71 12.84 21.92
C SER A 113 41.91 14.15 21.82
N ALA A 114 42.58 15.30 21.66
CA ALA A 114 41.91 16.58 21.43
C ALA A 114 41.77 16.96 19.93
N GLN A 115 42.10 16.07 18.99
CA GLN A 115 42.15 16.41 17.55
C GLN A 115 41.44 15.43 16.59
N ARG A 116 40.65 14.47 17.09
CA ARG A 116 39.78 13.62 16.24
C ARG A 116 38.30 14.02 16.36
N SER A 117 38.02 15.26 15.97
CA SER A 117 36.69 15.70 15.50
C SER A 117 36.81 16.43 14.16
N GLY A 118 37.67 15.88 13.27
CA GLY A 118 37.84 16.35 11.88
C GLY A 118 37.04 15.53 10.88
N SER A 119 36.37 16.22 9.96
CA SER A 119 35.45 15.74 8.90
C SER A 119 35.80 14.42 8.19
N LYS A 120 34.79 13.56 7.94
CA LYS A 120 34.79 12.44 6.96
C LYS A 120 34.87 12.90 5.48
N HIS A 121 35.63 13.94 5.13
CA HIS A 121 35.55 14.63 3.81
C HIS A 121 36.87 14.55 3.00
N GLY A 122 37.55 13.40 3.00
CA GLY A 122 38.79 13.19 2.20
C GLY A 122 38.52 12.70 0.77
N PRO A 123 39.40 12.98 -0.20
CA PRO A 123 39.31 12.42 -1.56
C PRO A 123 39.54 10.90 -1.56
N VAL A 124 38.68 10.14 -2.28
CA VAL A 124 38.69 8.66 -2.31
C VAL A 124 39.03 8.10 -3.69
N LEU A 125 39.48 6.84 -3.76
CA LEU A 125 39.52 6.03 -4.97
C LEU A 125 38.23 5.24 -5.12
N PHE A 126 37.54 5.36 -6.24
CA PHE A 126 36.36 4.53 -6.51
C PHE A 126 36.77 3.20 -7.13
N VAL A 127 36.33 2.08 -6.57
CA VAL A 127 36.60 0.74 -7.12
C VAL A 127 35.30 0.12 -7.64
N SER A 128 35.18 0.03 -8.97
CA SER A 128 34.08 -0.60 -9.70
C SER A 128 34.43 -2.05 -10.04
N TYR A 129 33.52 -2.98 -9.72
CA TYR A 129 33.74 -4.41 -9.86
C TYR A 129 32.42 -5.18 -10.02
N SER A 130 32.49 -6.41 -10.54
CA SER A 130 31.34 -7.32 -10.45
C SER A 130 31.36 -8.09 -9.13
N ARG A 131 30.21 -8.55 -8.66
CA ARG A 131 30.14 -9.40 -7.45
C ARG A 131 31.02 -10.66 -7.54
N ALA A 132 31.29 -11.18 -8.73
CA ALA A 132 32.16 -12.34 -8.93
C ALA A 132 33.64 -12.02 -8.65
N ASP A 133 34.03 -10.75 -8.75
CA ASP A 133 35.40 -10.28 -8.53
C ASP A 133 35.66 -9.80 -7.09
N ARG A 134 34.69 -10.01 -6.17
CA ARG A 134 34.72 -9.43 -4.82
C ARG A 134 35.97 -9.76 -4.03
N VAL A 135 36.43 -11.01 -4.09
CA VAL A 135 37.64 -11.43 -3.36
C VAL A 135 38.87 -10.62 -3.79
N LEU A 136 38.98 -10.34 -5.09
CA LEU A 136 40.05 -9.52 -5.64
C LEU A 136 39.86 -8.03 -5.29
N ALA A 137 38.62 -7.53 -5.36
CA ALA A 137 38.30 -6.15 -5.01
C ALA A 137 38.59 -5.83 -3.54
N ASP A 138 38.20 -6.70 -2.61
CA ASP A 138 38.45 -6.55 -1.17
C ASP A 138 39.95 -6.57 -0.87
N ARG A 139 40.71 -7.48 -1.52
CA ARG A 139 42.17 -7.54 -1.43
C ARG A 139 42.83 -6.25 -1.96
N LEU A 140 42.39 -5.79 -3.13
CA LEU A 140 42.86 -4.55 -3.76
C LEU A 140 42.65 -3.34 -2.86
N VAL A 141 41.47 -3.24 -2.24
CA VAL A 141 41.16 -2.14 -1.33
C VAL A 141 42.04 -2.16 -0.09
N ALA A 142 42.20 -3.31 0.56
CA ALA A 142 43.08 -3.43 1.73
C ALA A 142 44.53 -3.00 1.40
N ASP A 143 45.04 -3.39 0.24
CA ASP A 143 46.38 -3.04 -0.20
C ASP A 143 46.52 -1.55 -0.58
N LEU A 144 45.51 -0.95 -1.20
CA LEU A 144 45.46 0.49 -1.50
C LEU A 144 45.38 1.34 -0.24
N GLU A 145 44.60 0.89 0.76
CA GLU A 145 44.52 1.54 2.07
C GLU A 145 45.84 1.44 2.83
N HIS A 146 46.52 0.29 2.79
CA HIS A 146 47.87 0.14 3.35
C HIS A 146 48.89 1.06 2.65
N ALA A 147 48.70 1.34 1.36
CA ALA A 147 49.49 2.29 0.60
C ALA A 147 49.10 3.77 0.84
N GLY A 148 48.13 4.05 1.72
CA GLY A 148 47.72 5.39 2.12
C GLY A 148 46.64 6.03 1.24
N HIS A 149 45.91 5.24 0.44
CA HIS A 149 44.78 5.70 -0.37
C HIS A 149 43.46 5.25 0.25
N SER A 150 42.58 6.20 0.59
CA SER A 150 41.21 5.86 1.01
C SER A 150 40.40 5.36 -0.19
N CYS A 151 39.74 4.23 -0.05
CA CYS A 151 38.95 3.61 -1.12
C CYS A 151 37.44 3.71 -0.81
N TRP A 152 36.64 3.68 -1.86
CA TRP A 152 35.18 3.58 -1.80
C TRP A 152 34.74 2.42 -2.70
N LEU A 153 33.93 1.51 -2.14
CA LEU A 153 33.36 0.35 -2.83
C LEU A 153 31.84 0.48 -2.91
N ASP A 154 31.28 0.08 -4.05
CA ASP A 154 29.85 0.09 -4.38
C ASP A 154 28.95 -0.63 -3.35
N THR A 155 29.50 -1.48 -2.46
CA THR A 155 28.68 -2.30 -1.55
C THR A 155 28.91 -2.10 -0.04
N SER A 156 29.88 -1.28 0.41
CA SER A 156 30.25 -1.23 1.84
C SER A 156 30.08 0.12 2.56
N ASP A 157 29.88 1.24 1.85
CA ASP A 157 29.87 2.59 2.46
C ASP A 157 28.60 3.42 2.19
N ILE A 158 27.45 2.79 1.95
CA ILE A 158 26.19 3.48 1.68
C ILE A 158 25.30 3.48 2.96
N PRO A 159 25.04 4.64 3.58
CA PRO A 159 24.01 4.78 4.62
C PRO A 159 22.64 4.45 4.04
N GLY A 160 21.86 3.61 4.72
CA GLY A 160 20.61 3.11 4.16
C GLY A 160 19.54 4.18 3.92
N GLY A 161 18.86 4.05 2.78
CA GLY A 161 17.82 4.97 2.30
C GLY A 161 18.22 5.86 1.11
N GLU A 162 19.42 5.77 0.54
CA GLU A 162 19.69 6.35 -0.78
C GLU A 162 19.17 5.43 -1.89
N VAL A 163 18.64 6.01 -2.98
CA VAL A 163 18.57 5.29 -4.26
C VAL A 163 20.00 4.85 -4.54
N TRP A 164 20.26 3.54 -4.59
CA TRP A 164 21.62 2.94 -4.66
C TRP A 164 22.55 3.65 -5.67
N LEU A 165 21.97 4.13 -6.78
CA LEU A 165 22.62 4.95 -7.82
C LEU A 165 23.06 6.36 -7.42
N ALA A 166 22.33 7.04 -6.52
CA ALA A 166 22.69 8.36 -6.03
C ALA A 166 23.93 8.30 -5.12
N ALA A 167 24.07 7.24 -4.32
CA ALA A 167 25.24 6.96 -3.49
C ALA A 167 26.47 6.65 -4.33
N ILE A 168 26.30 5.82 -5.36
CA ILE A 168 27.32 5.52 -6.37
C ILE A 168 27.77 6.79 -7.08
N ALA A 169 26.83 7.64 -7.51
CA ALA A 169 27.17 8.90 -8.14
C ALA A 169 27.94 9.85 -7.21
N ASP A 170 27.54 9.92 -5.93
CA ASP A 170 28.27 10.69 -4.91
C ASP A 170 29.68 10.12 -4.66
N GLY A 171 29.81 8.79 -4.64
CA GLY A 171 31.10 8.08 -4.63
C GLY A 171 31.98 8.46 -5.83
N ILE A 172 31.45 8.42 -7.05
CA ILE A 172 32.18 8.76 -8.28
C ILE A 172 32.54 10.26 -8.33
N GLU A 173 31.63 11.15 -7.91
CA GLU A 173 31.86 12.59 -7.87
C GLU A 173 32.95 12.96 -6.85
N ARG A 174 32.99 12.30 -5.69
CA ARG A 174 34.06 12.47 -4.69
C ARG A 174 35.38 11.83 -5.08
N ALA A 175 35.36 10.83 -5.96
CA ALA A 175 36.56 10.10 -6.31
C ALA A 175 37.52 10.93 -7.17
N TYR A 176 38.81 10.88 -6.83
CA TYR A 176 39.87 11.56 -7.60
C TYR A 176 40.43 10.67 -8.72
N ALA A 177 40.22 9.35 -8.63
CA ALA A 177 40.41 8.40 -9.72
C ALA A 177 39.43 7.22 -9.59
N PHE A 178 39.13 6.58 -10.71
CA PHE A 178 38.17 5.49 -10.85
C PHE A 178 38.89 4.22 -11.32
N LEU A 179 38.84 3.16 -10.53
CA LEU A 179 39.44 1.86 -10.82
C LEU A 179 38.33 0.91 -11.29
N SER A 180 38.51 0.29 -12.45
CA SER A 180 37.50 -0.62 -13.01
C SER A 180 38.10 -2.01 -13.17
N LEU A 181 37.60 -3.01 -12.44
CA LEU A 181 37.97 -4.40 -12.70
C LEU A 181 37.40 -4.84 -14.06
N VAL A 182 38.23 -5.54 -14.84
CA VAL A 182 37.94 -6.07 -16.17
C VAL A 182 38.06 -7.59 -16.07
N SER A 183 36.91 -8.25 -16.14
CA SER A 183 36.73 -9.71 -16.17
C SER A 183 35.52 -10.01 -17.06
N THR A 184 35.33 -11.26 -17.47
CA THR A 184 34.14 -11.72 -18.21
C THR A 184 32.86 -11.34 -17.47
N ALA A 185 32.86 -11.42 -16.13
CA ALA A 185 31.75 -11.05 -15.27
C ALA A 185 31.54 -9.52 -15.18
N ALA A 186 32.61 -8.73 -15.02
CA ALA A 186 32.54 -7.28 -15.01
C ALA A 186 32.14 -6.70 -16.37
N ASN A 187 32.63 -7.27 -17.47
CA ASN A 187 32.32 -6.86 -18.83
C ASN A 187 30.85 -7.08 -19.19
N SER A 188 30.24 -8.11 -18.60
CA SER A 188 28.81 -8.45 -18.76
C SER A 188 27.91 -7.71 -17.77
N SER A 189 28.47 -6.94 -16.83
CA SER A 189 27.73 -6.21 -15.81
C SER A 189 27.21 -4.87 -16.36
N GLU A 190 25.90 -4.71 -16.40
CA GLU A 190 25.27 -3.44 -16.76
C GLU A 190 25.66 -2.32 -15.77
N TRP A 191 25.88 -2.65 -14.51
CA TRP A 191 26.27 -1.70 -13.46
C TRP A 191 27.69 -1.17 -13.64
N VAL A 192 28.67 -2.05 -13.85
CA VAL A 192 30.07 -1.64 -14.15
C VAL A 192 30.10 -0.76 -15.39
N ARG A 193 29.26 -1.07 -16.40
CA ARG A 193 29.09 -0.24 -17.60
C ARG A 193 28.52 1.14 -17.28
N VAL A 194 27.47 1.23 -16.45
CA VAL A 194 26.84 2.50 -16.06
C VAL A 194 27.82 3.38 -15.26
N GLU A 195 28.51 2.81 -14.28
CA GLU A 195 29.52 3.51 -13.47
C GLU A 195 30.68 4.02 -14.32
N TYR A 196 31.22 3.17 -15.20
CA TYR A 196 32.30 3.53 -16.12
C TYR A 196 31.89 4.69 -17.04
N LEU A 197 30.70 4.61 -17.66
CA LEU A 197 30.20 5.67 -18.55
C LEU A 197 29.95 6.97 -17.77
N HIS A 198 29.50 6.90 -16.52
CA HIS A 198 29.34 8.05 -15.65
C HIS A 198 30.70 8.71 -15.33
N ALA A 199 31.68 7.93 -14.89
CA ALA A 199 33.03 8.41 -14.62
C ALA A 199 33.68 9.02 -15.87
N LYS A 200 33.47 8.42 -17.05
CA LYS A 200 33.96 8.93 -18.35
C LYS A 200 33.31 10.27 -18.71
N LYS A 201 31.99 10.39 -18.53
CA LYS A 201 31.22 11.64 -18.75
C LYS A 201 31.72 12.78 -17.85
N ARG A 202 32.14 12.46 -16.61
CA ARG A 202 32.68 13.42 -15.63
C ARG A 202 34.18 13.71 -15.81
N GLY A 203 34.85 13.10 -16.80
CA GLY A 203 36.27 13.32 -17.07
C GLY A 203 37.20 12.77 -15.98
N LYS A 204 36.75 11.78 -15.20
CA LYS A 204 37.56 11.18 -14.13
C LYS A 204 38.75 10.40 -14.73
N PRO A 205 39.93 10.40 -14.07
CA PRO A 205 41.01 9.47 -14.41
C PRO A 205 40.56 8.02 -14.17
N ILE A 206 40.40 7.24 -15.24
CA ILE A 206 39.97 5.83 -15.18
C ILE A 206 41.16 4.90 -15.42
N VAL A 207 41.36 3.90 -14.55
CA VAL A 207 42.38 2.85 -14.70
C VAL A 207 41.68 1.48 -14.78
N PRO A 208 41.65 0.84 -15.97
CA PRO A 208 41.16 -0.52 -16.11
C PRO A 208 42.15 -1.52 -15.51
N LEU A 209 41.65 -2.48 -14.74
CA LEU A 209 42.41 -3.48 -14.01
C LEU A 209 42.00 -4.88 -14.46
N LEU A 210 42.86 -5.56 -15.21
CA LEU A 210 42.57 -6.86 -15.81
C LEU A 210 42.68 -7.97 -14.75
N ALA A 211 41.53 -8.47 -14.29
CA ALA A 211 41.42 -9.47 -13.23
C ALA A 211 41.64 -10.91 -13.73
N GLU A 212 41.34 -11.17 -15.00
CA GLU A 212 41.53 -12.44 -15.69
C GLU A 212 41.83 -12.20 -17.18
N ASP A 213 42.30 -13.22 -17.89
CA ASP A 213 42.58 -13.12 -19.33
C ASP A 213 41.28 -13.01 -20.14
N CYS A 214 40.88 -11.78 -20.47
CA CYS A 214 39.69 -11.47 -21.25
C CYS A 214 39.88 -10.21 -22.10
N GLU A 215 39.17 -10.11 -23.22
CA GLU A 215 39.17 -8.88 -24.02
C GLU A 215 38.35 -7.78 -23.33
N PRO A 216 38.93 -6.58 -23.10
CA PRO A 216 38.19 -5.45 -22.57
C PRO A 216 37.07 -5.02 -23.54
N PRO A 217 35.93 -4.54 -23.05
CA PRO A 217 34.85 -4.05 -23.91
C PRO A 217 35.31 -2.88 -24.79
N TRP A 218 34.72 -2.75 -25.98
CA TRP A 218 35.11 -1.73 -26.96
C TRP A 218 35.12 -0.29 -26.41
N TYR A 219 34.26 0.01 -25.43
CA TYR A 219 34.18 1.35 -24.80
C TYR A 219 35.33 1.65 -23.82
N MET A 220 36.13 0.62 -23.46
CA MET A 220 37.36 0.70 -22.67
C MET A 220 38.63 0.53 -23.52
N ALA A 221 38.51 0.21 -24.81
CA ALA A 221 39.62 -0.11 -25.70
C ALA A 221 40.58 1.06 -25.98
N ASP A 222 40.20 2.28 -25.57
CA ASP A 222 41.04 3.49 -25.64
C ASP A 222 42.07 3.57 -24.49
N ARG A 223 42.09 2.60 -23.56
CA ARG A 223 42.98 2.58 -22.39
C ARG A 223 43.70 1.24 -22.23
N GLN A 224 44.97 1.29 -21.83
CA GLN A 224 45.74 0.10 -21.50
C GLN A 224 45.39 -0.40 -20.10
N ALA A 225 44.95 -1.66 -19.99
CA ALA A 225 44.62 -2.28 -18.70
C ALA A 225 45.89 -2.73 -17.95
N ILE A 226 45.86 -2.68 -16.62
CA ILE A 226 46.92 -3.20 -15.75
C ILE A 226 46.52 -4.60 -15.27
N PRO A 227 47.30 -5.66 -15.57
CA PRO A 227 47.04 -6.99 -15.04
C PRO A 227 47.13 -7.03 -13.51
N VAL A 228 46.10 -7.58 -12.87
CA VAL A 228 45.99 -7.78 -11.42
C VAL A 228 45.48 -9.18 -11.07
N CYS A 229 45.67 -10.16 -11.95
CA CYS A 229 45.39 -11.57 -11.68
C CYS A 229 46.37 -12.15 -10.64
N ASP A 230 46.04 -13.29 -10.02
CA ASP A 230 46.81 -13.86 -8.90
C ASP A 230 48.30 -14.08 -9.19
N ALA A 231 48.67 -14.40 -10.43
CA ALA A 231 50.07 -14.61 -10.83
C ALA A 231 50.90 -13.33 -10.88
N ASP A 232 50.27 -12.19 -11.20
CA ASP A 232 50.93 -10.90 -11.46
C ASP A 232 50.54 -9.79 -10.47
N TYR A 233 49.71 -10.10 -9.47
CA TYR A 233 49.07 -9.14 -8.57
C TYR A 233 50.05 -8.15 -7.92
N THR A 234 51.17 -8.63 -7.38
CA THR A 234 52.16 -7.77 -6.70
C THR A 234 52.80 -6.76 -7.66
N GLU A 235 53.10 -7.19 -8.90
CA GLU A 235 53.65 -6.30 -9.92
C GLU A 235 52.59 -5.34 -10.46
N GLY A 236 51.36 -5.84 -10.65
CA GLY A 236 50.18 -5.07 -11.03
C GLY A 236 49.86 -3.93 -10.06
N LEU A 237 49.85 -4.22 -8.76
CA LEU A 237 49.63 -3.23 -7.70
C LEU A 237 50.70 -2.13 -7.72
N GLN A 238 51.97 -2.49 -7.93
CA GLN A 238 53.07 -1.51 -8.04
C GLN A 238 52.98 -0.65 -9.31
N ARG A 239 52.41 -1.17 -10.40
CA ARG A 239 52.12 -0.39 -11.61
C ARG A 239 50.92 0.54 -11.39
N LEU A 240 49.87 0.05 -10.73
CA LEU A 240 48.70 0.83 -10.34
C LEU A 240 49.09 2.03 -9.48
N LEU A 241 49.83 1.82 -8.39
CA LEU A 241 50.27 2.90 -7.49
C LEU A 241 51.10 3.97 -8.21
N ARG A 242 51.89 3.60 -9.22
CA ARG A 242 52.64 4.55 -10.06
C ARG A 242 51.77 5.30 -11.07
N SER A 243 50.63 4.73 -11.46
CA SER A 243 49.69 5.29 -12.44
C SER A 243 48.63 6.20 -11.82
N LEU A 244 48.42 6.09 -10.50
CA LEU A 244 47.46 6.91 -9.78
C LEU A 244 47.90 8.39 -9.77
N PRO A 245 46.98 9.34 -10.00
CA PRO A 245 47.27 10.75 -9.84
C PRO A 245 47.60 11.07 -8.37
N ALA A 246 48.42 12.10 -8.14
CA ALA A 246 48.77 12.53 -6.79
C ALA A 246 47.50 12.84 -5.98
N THR A 247 47.39 12.28 -4.77
CA THR A 247 46.25 12.49 -3.88
C THR A 247 46.06 14.00 -3.68
N PRO A 248 44.89 14.56 -4.00
CA PRO A 248 44.64 15.98 -3.79
C PRO A 248 44.85 16.32 -2.32
N THR A 249 45.66 17.33 -2.01
CA THR A 249 45.73 17.85 -0.66
C THR A 249 44.36 18.41 -0.31
N ALA A 250 43.74 17.91 0.77
CA ALA A 250 42.45 18.37 1.24
C ALA A 250 42.53 19.89 1.44
N LYS A 251 41.92 20.66 0.53
CA LYS A 251 41.71 22.07 0.76
C LYS A 251 40.80 22.19 1.97
N PRO A 252 41.08 23.07 2.94
CA PRO A 252 40.13 23.36 4.00
C PRO A 252 38.79 23.73 3.35
N VAL A 253 37.71 23.09 3.80
CA VAL A 253 36.35 23.34 3.33
C VAL A 253 36.03 24.82 3.56
N SER A 254 36.22 25.65 2.53
CA SER A 254 35.49 26.89 2.43
C SER A 254 34.03 26.51 2.21
N VAL A 255 33.12 27.04 3.03
CA VAL A 255 31.69 26.99 2.74
C VAL A 255 31.54 27.43 1.29
N GLY A 256 31.17 26.49 0.41
CA GLY A 256 30.95 26.79 -0.99
C GLY A 256 29.93 27.92 -1.08
N THR A 257 29.97 28.68 -2.18
CA THR A 257 28.88 29.62 -2.44
C THR A 257 27.54 28.88 -2.41
N GLN A 258 26.44 29.53 -1.99
CA GLN A 258 25.11 28.90 -1.96
C GLN A 258 24.80 28.15 -3.25
N ARG A 259 25.20 28.72 -4.40
CA ARG A 259 25.02 28.10 -5.72
C ARG A 259 25.80 26.79 -5.91
N GLU A 260 26.96 26.62 -5.30
CA GLU A 260 27.70 25.35 -5.34
C GLU A 260 26.94 24.25 -4.60
N ALA A 261 26.40 24.55 -3.41
CA ALA A 261 25.56 23.62 -2.65
C ALA A 261 24.25 23.28 -3.41
N GLU A 262 23.64 24.27 -4.07
CA GLU A 262 22.48 24.05 -4.94
C GLU A 262 22.81 23.09 -6.10
N LEU A 263 23.93 23.30 -6.79
CA LEU A 263 24.33 22.46 -7.92
C LEU A 263 24.67 21.03 -7.50
N ILE A 264 25.28 20.83 -6.34
CA ILE A 264 25.54 19.50 -5.76
C ILE A 264 24.20 18.78 -5.53
N TYR A 265 23.25 19.45 -4.87
CA TYR A 265 21.93 18.91 -4.62
C TYR A 265 21.16 18.58 -5.92
N LEU A 266 21.15 19.50 -6.89
CA LEU A 266 20.46 19.31 -8.17
C LEU A 266 21.08 18.18 -9.00
N ARG A 267 22.40 18.01 -8.99
CA ARG A 267 23.07 16.88 -9.66
C ARG A 267 22.72 15.54 -9.02
N ARG A 268 22.58 15.50 -7.68
CA ARG A 268 22.06 14.31 -6.97
C ARG A 268 20.65 13.96 -7.42
N LEU A 269 19.77 14.97 -7.58
CA LEU A 269 18.43 14.77 -8.12
C LEU A 269 18.42 14.30 -9.59
N GLU A 270 19.33 14.80 -10.43
CA GLU A 270 19.49 14.39 -11.84
C GLU A 270 19.80 12.88 -11.97
N VAL A 271 20.52 12.31 -11.02
CA VAL A 271 20.78 10.86 -10.99
C VAL A 271 19.54 10.06 -10.57
N GLY A 272 18.78 10.55 -9.58
CA GLY A 272 17.51 9.92 -9.19
C GLY A 272 16.45 9.95 -10.31
N GLU A 273 16.48 10.96 -11.17
CA GLU A 273 15.58 11.12 -12.34
C GLU A 273 15.70 9.99 -13.37
N LEU A 274 16.93 9.52 -13.62
CA LEU A 274 17.21 8.41 -14.55
C LEU A 274 16.53 7.11 -14.13
N VAL A 275 16.27 6.94 -12.83
CA VAL A 275 15.70 5.73 -12.23
C VAL A 275 14.17 5.78 -12.19
N HIS A 276 13.59 6.95 -11.91
CA HIS A 276 12.17 7.04 -11.59
C HIS A 276 11.27 7.51 -12.75
N THR A 277 11.82 8.05 -13.84
CA THR A 277 10.99 8.81 -14.80
C THR A 277 11.12 8.45 -16.29
N GLN A 278 12.03 7.54 -16.68
CA GLN A 278 12.17 7.13 -18.09
C GLN A 278 10.91 6.47 -18.67
N LEU A 279 10.08 5.84 -17.82
CA LEU A 279 8.84 5.15 -18.20
C LEU A 279 7.58 5.76 -17.53
N TYR A 280 7.62 7.05 -17.17
CA TYR A 280 6.50 7.70 -16.51
C TYR A 280 5.23 7.67 -17.37
N THR A 281 4.14 7.12 -16.82
CA THR A 281 2.80 7.19 -17.40
C THR A 281 1.97 8.26 -16.70
N PRO A 282 1.37 9.24 -17.41
CA PRO A 282 0.59 10.31 -16.79
C PRO A 282 -0.58 9.80 -15.95
N MET A 283 -0.67 10.21 -14.68
CA MET A 283 -1.72 9.75 -13.76
C MET A 283 -2.93 10.69 -13.79
N SER A 284 -4.15 10.15 -13.89
CA SER A 284 -5.37 10.97 -13.77
C SER A 284 -5.73 11.23 -12.31
N GLY A 285 -6.50 12.28 -12.04
CA GLY A 285 -6.91 12.59 -10.68
C GLY A 285 -7.83 13.79 -10.58
N VAL A 286 -8.15 14.15 -9.34
CA VAL A 286 -9.06 15.25 -9.01
C VAL A 286 -8.39 16.16 -7.98
N ALA A 287 -8.34 17.46 -8.25
CA ALA A 287 -7.93 18.44 -7.25
C ALA A 287 -9.16 19.10 -6.64
N LYS A 288 -9.22 19.15 -5.31
CA LYS A 288 -10.22 19.85 -4.51
C LYS A 288 -9.54 21.01 -3.79
N VAL A 289 -10.02 22.22 -4.05
CA VAL A 289 -9.57 23.42 -3.36
C VAL A 289 -10.35 23.54 -2.05
N VAL A 290 -9.65 23.38 -0.93
CA VAL A 290 -10.20 23.42 0.44
C VAL A 290 -9.89 24.76 1.10
N ALA A 291 -8.68 25.31 0.86
CA ALA A 291 -8.26 26.61 1.38
C ALA A 291 -7.46 27.35 0.30
N ARG A 292 -8.01 28.46 -0.22
CA ARG A 292 -7.31 29.26 -1.24
C ARG A 292 -6.04 29.87 -0.66
N GLY A 293 -4.88 29.31 -1.00
CA GLY A 293 -3.59 29.95 -0.78
C GLY A 293 -3.47 31.27 -1.54
N LYS A 294 -2.62 32.18 -1.06
CA LYS A 294 -2.25 33.38 -1.82
C LYS A 294 -1.49 32.95 -3.10
N PRO A 295 -1.65 33.69 -4.22
CA PRO A 295 -0.97 33.34 -5.46
C PRO A 295 0.55 33.42 -5.28
N VAL A 296 1.21 32.26 -5.35
CA VAL A 296 2.67 32.12 -5.31
C VAL A 296 3.27 32.76 -6.57
N ALA A 297 4.45 33.38 -6.46
CA ALA A 297 5.24 33.83 -7.60
C ALA A 297 5.41 32.66 -8.60
N ALA A 298 5.24 32.94 -9.89
CA ALA A 298 5.04 31.94 -10.94
C ALA A 298 6.01 30.75 -10.84
N VAL A 299 5.50 29.60 -10.36
CA VAL A 299 6.16 28.30 -10.54
C VAL A 299 6.23 28.07 -12.05
N PRO A 300 7.40 27.76 -12.64
CA PRO A 300 7.50 27.54 -14.08
C PRO A 300 6.48 26.48 -14.49
N SER A 301 5.68 26.78 -15.52
CA SER A 301 4.74 25.83 -16.10
C SER A 301 5.49 24.53 -16.36
N VAL A 302 4.96 23.38 -15.93
CA VAL A 302 5.50 22.07 -16.28
C VAL A 302 5.60 21.97 -17.81
N VAL A 303 6.78 22.24 -18.38
CA VAL A 303 6.97 22.28 -19.83
C VAL A 303 7.17 20.86 -20.32
N MET A 304 6.16 20.33 -21.01
CA MET A 304 6.25 19.07 -21.73
C MET A 304 7.36 19.14 -22.79
N ARG A 305 8.19 18.09 -22.89
CA ARG A 305 9.08 17.91 -24.04
C ARG A 305 8.26 17.94 -25.33
N PRO A 306 8.83 18.42 -26.46
CA PRO A 306 8.12 18.53 -27.74
C PRO A 306 7.44 17.22 -28.19
N GLU A 307 7.98 16.06 -27.80
CA GLU A 307 7.44 14.72 -28.10
C GLU A 307 6.03 14.45 -27.51
N PHE A 308 5.59 15.21 -26.49
CA PHE A 308 4.31 14.98 -25.79
C PHE A 308 3.27 16.09 -26.03
N ARG A 309 3.49 16.97 -27.03
CA ARG A 309 2.58 18.10 -27.35
C ARG A 309 1.18 17.70 -27.83
N HIS A 310 0.91 16.43 -28.09
CA HIS A 310 -0.34 15.99 -28.71
C HIS A 310 -1.56 15.96 -27.75
N LEU A 311 -1.37 16.15 -26.44
CA LEU A 311 -2.44 16.04 -25.43
C LEU A 311 -2.95 17.37 -24.85
N SER A 312 -2.60 18.52 -25.42
CA SER A 312 -2.95 19.84 -24.86
C SER A 312 -3.83 20.67 -25.79
N ARG A 313 -5.10 20.27 -25.92
CA ARG A 313 -6.17 21.20 -26.33
C ARG A 313 -7.45 20.87 -25.60
N LEU A 314 -7.72 21.62 -24.53
CA LEU A 314 -9.05 22.06 -24.08
C LEU A 314 -8.81 22.96 -22.84
N ALA A 315 -8.62 24.25 -23.09
CA ALA A 315 -8.71 25.27 -22.05
C ALA A 315 -9.65 26.36 -22.58
N GLY A 316 -10.87 26.36 -22.06
CA GLY A 316 -11.84 27.43 -22.18
C GLY A 316 -12.06 28.10 -20.83
N ASP A 317 -12.38 29.40 -20.90
CA ASP A 317 -12.33 30.47 -19.89
C ASP A 317 -13.18 30.32 -18.60
N PRO A 318 -13.04 31.26 -17.62
CA PRO A 318 -13.33 31.05 -16.20
C PRO A 318 -14.73 31.52 -15.75
N ALA A 319 -15.31 30.86 -14.74
CA ALA A 319 -16.39 31.40 -13.93
C ALA A 319 -16.48 30.75 -12.52
N GLU A 320 -16.47 31.62 -11.50
CA GLU A 320 -17.24 31.64 -10.23
C GLU A 320 -17.28 30.46 -9.23
N ALA A 321 -16.51 30.67 -8.15
CA ALA A 321 -16.85 30.47 -6.72
C ALA A 321 -17.86 29.37 -6.30
N ARG A 322 -17.35 28.16 -6.10
CA ARG A 322 -17.67 27.18 -5.04
C ARG A 322 -16.42 26.31 -4.82
N SER A 323 -16.37 25.44 -3.81
CA SER A 323 -15.32 24.41 -3.67
C SER A 323 -15.30 23.56 -4.95
N GLU A 324 -14.55 23.99 -5.96
CA GLU A 324 -14.53 23.36 -7.28
C GLU A 324 -13.56 22.19 -7.26
N SER A 325 -14.13 20.99 -7.32
CA SER A 325 -13.42 19.77 -7.69
C SER A 325 -13.11 19.84 -9.19
N ARG A 326 -11.83 19.78 -9.56
CA ARG A 326 -11.37 19.88 -10.95
C ARG A 326 -10.64 18.61 -11.38
N PRO A 327 -11.04 17.94 -12.48
CA PRO A 327 -10.35 16.76 -12.98
C PRO A 327 -9.10 17.14 -13.79
N TYR A 328 -8.06 16.30 -13.70
CA TYR A 328 -6.82 16.43 -14.47
C TYR A 328 -6.49 15.09 -15.15
N GLY A 329 -6.08 15.17 -16.43
CA GLY A 329 -5.57 14.01 -17.16
C GLY A 329 -4.14 13.64 -16.79
N ASP A 330 -3.36 14.60 -16.30
CA ASP A 330 -2.05 14.40 -15.69
C ASP A 330 -2.00 15.22 -14.40
N ILE A 331 -1.96 14.55 -13.27
CA ILE A 331 -2.03 15.17 -11.96
C ILE A 331 -0.76 15.98 -11.62
N ALA A 332 0.37 15.74 -12.28
CA ALA A 332 1.56 16.58 -12.14
C ALA A 332 1.29 18.02 -12.62
N GLN A 333 0.36 18.20 -13.56
CA GLN A 333 -0.05 19.53 -14.03
C GLN A 333 -0.95 20.26 -13.02
N ALA A 334 -1.62 19.53 -12.13
CA ALA A 334 -2.44 20.14 -11.08
C ALA A 334 -1.59 21.00 -10.14
N PHE A 335 -0.32 20.66 -9.94
CA PHE A 335 0.60 21.39 -9.07
C PHE A 335 0.80 22.85 -9.52
N ALA A 336 0.82 23.13 -10.84
CA ALA A 336 0.93 24.50 -11.33
C ALA A 336 -0.28 25.39 -10.97
N ARG A 337 -1.43 24.77 -10.64
CA ARG A 337 -2.66 25.48 -10.26
C ARG A 337 -2.97 25.39 -8.77
N VAL A 338 -2.46 24.34 -8.12
CA VAL A 338 -2.63 24.03 -6.71
C VAL A 338 -1.24 23.74 -6.12
N PRO A 339 -0.39 24.78 -5.98
CA PRO A 339 1.02 24.62 -5.61
C PRO A 339 1.21 24.25 -4.13
N ARG A 340 0.12 24.09 -3.37
CA ARG A 340 0.13 23.86 -1.94
C ARG A 340 -0.92 22.83 -1.55
N ALA A 341 -0.58 21.55 -1.65
CA ALA A 341 -1.56 20.49 -1.53
C ALA A 341 -1.03 19.20 -0.89
N VAL A 342 -1.95 18.40 -0.37
CA VAL A 342 -1.71 17.00 -0.05
C VAL A 342 -2.05 16.13 -1.25
N LEU A 343 -1.09 15.32 -1.69
CA LEU A 343 -1.26 14.31 -2.74
C LEU A 343 -1.70 12.98 -2.11
N LEU A 344 -2.99 12.65 -2.27
CA LEU A 344 -3.63 11.45 -1.75
C LEU A 344 -3.76 10.35 -2.81
N GLY A 345 -3.62 9.10 -2.39
CA GLY A 345 -3.87 7.93 -3.22
C GLY A 345 -3.59 6.63 -2.46
N GLU A 346 -4.11 5.52 -2.99
CA GLU A 346 -3.87 4.17 -2.44
C GLU A 346 -2.37 3.78 -2.45
N PRO A 347 -1.93 2.78 -1.67
CA PRO A 347 -0.59 2.21 -1.80
C PRO A 347 -0.31 1.78 -3.25
N GLY A 348 0.87 2.12 -3.79
CA GLY A 348 1.22 1.81 -5.18
C GLY A 348 0.58 2.70 -6.26
N ALA A 349 -0.28 3.67 -5.89
CA ALA A 349 -0.95 4.57 -6.84
C ALA A 349 -0.02 5.56 -7.59
N GLY A 350 1.30 5.55 -7.35
CA GLY A 350 2.25 6.43 -8.04
C GLY A 350 2.45 7.83 -7.43
N LYS A 351 2.22 7.99 -6.12
CA LYS A 351 2.43 9.25 -5.38
C LYS A 351 3.89 9.72 -5.44
N THR A 352 4.82 8.88 -4.99
CA THR A 352 6.27 9.10 -5.06
C THR A 352 6.73 9.41 -6.49
N THR A 353 6.26 8.61 -7.46
CA THR A 353 6.56 8.83 -8.89
C THR A 353 6.08 10.19 -9.39
N THR A 354 4.92 10.65 -8.92
CA THR A 354 4.39 11.99 -9.25
C THR A 354 5.24 13.10 -8.63
N LEU A 355 5.70 12.95 -7.38
CA LEU A 355 6.63 13.92 -6.76
C LEU A 355 7.95 13.98 -7.52
N TRP A 356 8.51 12.84 -7.93
CA TRP A 356 9.70 12.78 -8.78
C TRP A 356 9.48 13.44 -10.14
N LYS A 357 8.31 13.28 -10.74
CA LYS A 357 7.94 13.95 -11.99
C LYS A 357 7.95 15.48 -11.82
N ILE A 358 7.34 15.98 -10.75
CA ILE A 358 7.34 17.42 -10.41
C ILE A 358 8.78 17.92 -10.20
N ALA A 359 9.59 17.18 -9.43
CA ALA A 359 10.99 17.52 -9.19
C ALA A 359 11.80 17.58 -10.49
N ARG A 360 11.65 16.58 -11.38
CA ARG A 360 12.32 16.54 -12.69
C ARG A 360 11.95 17.73 -13.55
N ASP A 361 10.67 18.05 -13.64
CA ASP A 361 10.23 19.13 -14.54
C ASP A 361 10.77 20.50 -14.08
N ALA A 362 11.01 20.66 -12.77
CA ALA A 362 11.68 21.83 -12.20
C ALA A 362 13.22 21.77 -12.29
N LEU A 363 13.82 20.57 -12.29
CA LEU A 363 15.26 20.35 -12.27
C LEU A 363 16.00 21.05 -13.42
N ALA A 364 15.50 20.91 -14.65
CA ALA A 364 16.15 21.51 -15.82
C ALA A 364 16.22 23.05 -15.74
N ALA A 365 15.17 23.69 -15.19
CA ALA A 365 15.15 25.13 -14.97
C ALA A 365 16.13 25.54 -13.86
N ALA A 366 16.16 24.80 -12.75
CA ALA A 366 17.06 25.08 -11.62
C ALA A 366 18.56 24.90 -11.97
N LEU A 367 18.87 23.96 -12.87
CA LEU A 367 20.23 23.77 -13.39
C LEU A 367 20.64 24.91 -14.33
N ALA A 368 19.71 25.41 -15.15
CA ALA A 368 19.99 26.44 -16.16
C ALA A 368 20.00 27.87 -15.59
N ASP A 369 19.20 28.15 -14.56
CA ASP A 369 19.00 29.48 -13.99
C ASP A 369 19.24 29.47 -12.47
N GLU A 370 20.14 30.35 -12.01
CA GLU A 370 20.45 30.53 -10.58
C GLU A 370 19.31 31.19 -9.80
N MET A 371 18.36 31.86 -10.45
CA MET A 371 17.21 32.45 -9.76
C MET A 371 15.97 31.54 -9.75
N ALA A 372 16.02 30.42 -10.47
CA ALA A 372 14.89 29.50 -10.55
C ALA A 372 14.59 28.80 -9.20
N PRO A 373 13.32 28.40 -8.96
CA PRO A 373 12.97 27.60 -7.79
C PRO A 373 13.64 26.22 -7.81
N ILE A 374 14.01 25.74 -6.62
CA ILE A 374 14.71 24.48 -6.37
C ILE A 374 13.72 23.47 -5.80
N PRO A 375 13.50 22.32 -6.46
CA PRO A 375 12.66 21.25 -5.95
C PRO A 375 13.36 20.51 -4.80
N LEU A 376 12.88 20.68 -3.58
CA LEU A 376 13.41 20.04 -2.38
C LEU A 376 12.61 18.75 -2.07
N LEU A 377 13.02 17.64 -2.68
CA LEU A 377 12.43 16.32 -2.47
C LEU A 377 12.98 15.64 -1.21
N VAL A 378 12.10 15.31 -0.25
CA VAL A 378 12.45 14.73 1.04
C VAL A 378 11.47 13.61 1.42
N ALA A 379 11.99 12.43 1.79
CA ALA A 379 11.19 11.30 2.26
C ALA A 379 10.97 11.37 3.77
N LEU A 380 9.73 11.67 4.20
CA LEU A 380 9.34 11.79 5.61
C LEU A 380 9.49 10.48 6.40
N GLY A 381 9.47 9.33 5.72
CA GLY A 381 9.74 8.05 6.37
C GLY A 381 11.10 8.00 7.08
N LYS A 382 12.07 8.82 6.69
CA LYS A 382 13.41 8.92 7.31
C LYS A 382 13.44 9.76 8.59
N TRP A 383 12.33 10.36 8.97
CA TRP A 383 12.21 11.18 10.17
C TRP A 383 11.89 10.29 11.38
N THR A 384 12.89 9.52 11.80
CA THR A 384 12.73 8.44 12.78
C THR A 384 13.12 8.83 14.21
N ASP A 385 13.90 9.88 14.40
CA ASP A 385 14.28 10.36 15.73
C ASP A 385 13.12 11.15 16.36
N ALA A 386 12.69 10.73 17.55
CA ALA A 386 11.55 11.28 18.28
C ALA A 386 11.73 12.75 18.68
N ASP A 387 12.95 13.14 18.99
CA ASP A 387 13.28 14.49 19.48
C ASP A 387 13.78 15.41 18.35
N GLU A 388 13.99 14.89 17.15
CA GLU A 388 14.40 15.67 15.98
C GLU A 388 13.22 16.51 15.47
N SER A 389 13.38 17.84 15.46
CA SER A 389 12.42 18.75 14.81
C SER A 389 12.40 18.58 13.29
N LEU A 390 11.29 18.94 12.65
CA LEU A 390 11.14 18.96 11.19
C LEU A 390 12.25 19.80 10.53
N ARG A 391 12.63 20.93 11.15
CA ARG A 391 13.71 21.77 10.64
C ARG A 391 15.03 21.01 10.59
N SER A 392 15.45 20.45 11.72
CA SER A 392 16.71 19.69 11.81
C SER A 392 16.71 18.52 10.82
N PHE A 393 15.57 17.85 10.70
CA PHE A 393 15.37 16.77 9.74
C PHE A 393 15.55 17.24 8.29
N LEU A 394 14.89 18.33 7.88
CA LEU A 394 15.01 18.88 6.52
C LEU A 394 16.45 19.30 6.21
N GLU A 395 17.11 20.04 7.12
CA GLU A 395 18.50 20.47 6.95
C GLU A 395 19.44 19.27 6.75
N ARG A 396 19.24 18.21 7.55
CA ARG A 396 20.00 16.95 7.42
C ARG A 396 19.77 16.24 6.09
N GLN A 397 18.53 16.18 5.59
CA GLN A 397 18.21 15.53 4.31
C GLN A 397 18.73 16.31 3.09
N LEU A 398 18.87 17.62 3.22
CA LEU A 398 19.39 18.50 2.17
C LEU A 398 20.92 18.50 2.08
N GLY A 399 21.62 17.95 3.08
CA GLY A 399 23.10 17.88 3.08
C GLY A 399 23.72 19.28 3.12
N GLU A 400 24.69 19.55 2.24
CA GLU A 400 25.34 20.86 2.15
C GLU A 400 24.37 22.02 1.83
N LEU A 401 23.23 21.73 1.18
CA LEU A 401 22.22 22.75 0.92
C LEU A 401 21.44 23.16 2.18
N GLY A 402 21.45 22.32 3.22
CA GLY A 402 20.69 22.54 4.46
C GLY A 402 21.03 23.86 5.15
N VAL A 403 22.31 24.26 5.17
CA VAL A 403 22.74 25.52 5.79
C VAL A 403 22.21 26.77 5.08
N HIS A 404 21.74 26.63 3.83
CA HIS A 404 21.17 27.70 3.02
C HIS A 404 19.64 27.62 2.94
N PHE A 405 18.99 26.72 3.68
CA PHE A 405 17.55 26.50 3.60
C PHE A 405 16.74 27.77 3.92
N ASP A 406 17.13 28.52 4.95
CA ASP A 406 16.47 29.79 5.30
C ASP A 406 16.59 30.84 4.20
N SER A 407 17.76 30.94 3.55
CA SER A 407 17.95 31.86 2.43
C SER A 407 17.05 31.50 1.25
N LEU A 408 16.85 30.20 0.97
CA LEU A 408 15.95 29.74 -0.08
C LEU A 408 14.47 30.01 0.25
N LEU A 409 14.08 29.88 1.53
CA LEU A 409 12.73 30.23 1.99
C LEU A 409 12.47 31.73 1.87
N GLU A 410 13.41 32.57 2.33
CA GLU A 410 13.31 34.04 2.25
C GLU A 410 13.26 34.54 0.80
N ALA A 411 14.03 33.89 -0.09
CA ALA A 411 14.04 34.20 -1.52
C ALA A 411 12.84 33.62 -2.29
N ASN A 412 11.92 32.88 -1.65
CA ASN A 412 10.85 32.11 -2.29
C ASN A 412 11.34 31.18 -3.42
N ARG A 413 12.55 30.63 -3.27
CA ARG A 413 13.16 29.70 -4.22
C ARG A 413 12.99 28.24 -3.79
N ALA A 414 12.47 27.94 -2.60
CA ALA A 414 12.20 26.57 -2.20
C ALA A 414 10.87 26.05 -2.76
N VAL A 415 10.86 24.83 -3.30
CA VAL A 415 9.64 24.07 -3.61
C VAL A 415 9.69 22.76 -2.84
N LEU A 416 8.89 22.63 -1.79
CA LEU A 416 9.01 21.50 -0.86
C LEU A 416 8.18 20.30 -1.34
N LEU A 417 8.82 19.15 -1.55
CA LEU A 417 8.16 17.91 -1.97
C LEU A 417 8.40 16.86 -0.88
N LEU A 418 7.43 16.71 0.03
CA LEU A 418 7.50 15.79 1.15
C LEU A 418 6.81 14.47 0.79
N ASP A 419 7.54 13.37 0.78
CA ASP A 419 7.01 12.05 0.44
C ASP A 419 6.75 11.20 1.68
N GLY A 420 5.53 10.66 1.80
CA GLY A 420 5.20 9.62 2.77
C GLY A 420 4.90 10.12 4.17
N LEU A 421 3.98 11.07 4.35
CA LEU A 421 3.55 11.50 5.70
C LEU A 421 3.02 10.33 6.55
N ASN A 422 2.36 9.36 5.91
CA ASN A 422 1.93 8.11 6.53
C ASN A 422 3.07 7.14 6.89
N GLU A 423 4.29 7.39 6.42
CA GLU A 423 5.46 6.52 6.63
C GLU A 423 6.32 6.93 7.82
N VAL A 424 5.97 8.06 8.47
CA VAL A 424 6.54 8.49 9.76
C VAL A 424 6.18 7.45 10.84
N PRO A 425 7.08 7.15 11.81
CA PRO A 425 6.83 6.18 12.87
C PRO A 425 5.47 6.38 13.54
N ALA A 426 4.70 5.30 13.67
CA ALA A 426 3.30 5.35 14.09
C ALA A 426 3.09 6.05 15.44
N GLY A 427 4.01 5.89 16.40
CA GLY A 427 3.94 6.51 17.73
C GLY A 427 4.11 8.04 17.72
N GLU A 428 4.73 8.60 16.68
CA GLU A 428 5.05 10.03 16.57
C GLU A 428 4.31 10.71 15.43
N ARG A 429 3.68 9.92 14.54
CA ARG A 429 3.08 10.35 13.28
C ARG A 429 2.17 11.57 13.45
N THR A 430 1.29 11.55 14.45
CA THR A 430 0.39 12.67 14.76
C THR A 430 1.14 13.92 15.21
N ALA A 431 2.11 13.79 16.12
CA ALA A 431 2.89 14.93 16.61
C ALA A 431 3.72 15.57 15.48
N LYS A 432 4.34 14.73 14.65
CA LYS A 432 5.12 15.13 13.47
C LYS A 432 4.26 15.73 12.36
N ALA A 433 3.06 15.21 12.13
CA ALA A 433 2.09 15.81 11.20
C ALA A 433 1.63 17.21 11.67
N ILE A 434 1.45 17.41 12.98
CA ILE A 434 1.15 18.73 13.56
C ILE A 434 2.32 19.70 13.32
N GLU A 435 3.57 19.24 13.41
CA GLU A 435 4.73 20.09 13.11
C GLU A 435 4.83 20.45 11.62
N VAL A 436 4.57 19.50 10.72
CA VAL A 436 4.45 19.77 9.27
C VAL A 436 3.36 20.80 9.00
N LYS A 437 2.19 20.64 9.64
CA LYS A 437 1.09 21.60 9.54
C LYS A 437 1.52 22.99 10.00
N ALA A 438 2.09 23.11 11.19
CA ALA A 438 2.55 24.38 11.77
C ALA A 438 3.63 25.05 10.89
N PHE A 439 4.55 24.28 10.32
CA PHE A 439 5.54 24.79 9.39
C PHE A 439 4.90 25.35 8.11
N LEU A 440 3.97 24.60 7.51
CA LEU A 440 3.25 25.06 6.32
C LEU A 440 2.39 26.28 6.63
N GLU A 441 1.73 26.36 7.78
CA GLU A 441 0.97 27.55 8.20
C GLU A 441 1.87 28.79 8.34
N LYS A 442 3.06 28.62 8.94
CA LYS A 442 4.06 29.68 9.08
C LYS A 442 4.59 30.17 7.72
N HIS A 443 4.73 29.28 6.75
CA HIS A 443 5.25 29.57 5.40
C HIS A 443 4.13 29.50 4.35
N ALA A 444 3.12 30.35 4.47
CA ALA A 444 1.91 30.31 3.63
C ALA A 444 2.14 30.53 2.13
N GLU A 445 3.23 31.21 1.74
CA GLU A 445 3.61 31.45 0.34
C GLU A 445 4.48 30.32 -0.26
N LEU A 446 4.91 29.36 0.54
CA LEU A 446 5.77 28.25 0.11
C LEU A 446 4.97 27.28 -0.76
N ALA A 447 5.49 26.99 -1.96
CA ALA A 447 4.99 25.87 -2.77
C ALA A 447 5.38 24.56 -2.09
N ALA A 448 4.39 23.71 -1.78
CA ALA A 448 4.58 22.48 -1.05
C ALA A 448 3.62 21.38 -1.51
N VAL A 449 4.14 20.18 -1.76
CA VAL A 449 3.34 18.96 -1.92
C VAL A 449 3.70 17.98 -0.83
N VAL A 450 2.71 17.47 -0.10
CA VAL A 450 2.89 16.41 0.88
C VAL A 450 2.15 15.17 0.41
N SER A 451 2.83 14.03 0.21
CA SER A 451 2.13 12.79 -0.14
C SER A 451 1.66 12.05 1.10
N CYS A 452 0.47 11.46 1.02
CA CYS A 452 -0.09 10.62 2.08
C CYS A 452 -1.02 9.55 1.49
N ARG A 453 -1.26 8.46 2.22
CA ARG A 453 -2.33 7.52 1.89
C ARG A 453 -3.69 8.13 2.20
N LYS A 454 -4.67 7.80 1.36
CA LYS A 454 -6.02 8.38 1.45
C LYS A 454 -6.73 8.01 2.76
N LEU A 455 -6.59 6.76 3.21
CA LEU A 455 -7.23 6.27 4.43
C LEU A 455 -6.56 6.82 5.70
N ASP A 456 -5.24 7.01 5.66
CA ASP A 456 -4.44 7.46 6.80
C ASP A 456 -4.59 8.98 7.03
N TYR A 457 -5.04 9.73 6.02
CA TYR A 457 -5.22 11.17 6.08
C TYR A 457 -6.55 11.57 6.75
N THR A 458 -6.66 11.31 8.06
CA THR A 458 -7.86 11.60 8.87
C THR A 458 -7.50 12.23 10.21
N GLY A 459 -8.49 12.82 10.90
CA GLY A 459 -8.31 13.38 12.24
C GLY A 459 -7.20 14.42 12.33
N LYS A 460 -6.25 14.21 13.26
CA LYS A 460 -5.12 15.13 13.51
C LYS A 460 -4.03 15.10 12.42
N MET A 461 -4.11 14.20 11.45
CA MET A 461 -3.20 14.15 10.30
C MET A 461 -3.53 15.19 9.23
N VAL A 462 -4.70 15.84 9.32
CA VAL A 462 -5.17 16.80 8.31
C VAL A 462 -4.40 18.12 8.42
N LEU A 463 -3.71 18.49 7.34
CA LEU A 463 -2.82 19.66 7.24
C LEU A 463 -3.54 20.97 6.86
N ASP A 464 -4.86 20.94 6.66
CA ASP A 464 -5.69 22.10 6.27
C ASP A 464 -5.21 22.87 5.02
N ILE A 465 -4.68 22.12 4.04
CA ILE A 465 -4.32 22.63 2.70
C ILE A 465 -5.15 21.95 1.61
N ASP A 466 -4.99 22.37 0.36
CA ASP A 466 -5.72 21.81 -0.77
C ASP A 466 -5.41 20.31 -0.96
N ILE A 467 -6.29 19.59 -1.65
CA ILE A 467 -6.18 18.14 -1.80
C ILE A 467 -6.11 17.77 -3.27
N ILE A 468 -5.14 16.95 -3.63
CA ILE A 468 -5.00 16.34 -4.95
C ILE A 468 -5.13 14.84 -4.77
N THR A 469 -6.13 14.21 -5.40
CA THR A 469 -6.36 12.76 -5.31
C THR A 469 -6.02 12.08 -6.63
N ILE A 470 -5.16 11.05 -6.59
CA ILE A 470 -4.85 10.21 -7.75
C ILE A 470 -5.97 9.18 -7.96
N ASN A 471 -6.45 9.06 -9.20
CA ASN A 471 -7.36 8.00 -9.61
C ASN A 471 -6.59 6.76 -10.10
N PRO A 472 -7.17 5.56 -10.02
CA PRO A 472 -6.62 4.38 -10.70
C PRO A 472 -6.35 4.64 -12.19
N LEU A 473 -5.36 3.94 -12.75
CA LEU A 473 -5.10 3.96 -14.19
C LEU A 473 -6.34 3.51 -14.94
N ASP A 474 -6.75 4.30 -15.95
CA ASP A 474 -7.79 3.88 -16.87
C ASP A 474 -7.19 2.98 -17.97
N PRO A 475 -8.02 2.18 -18.67
CA PRO A 475 -7.53 1.21 -19.64
C PRO A 475 -6.62 1.78 -20.74
N PRO A 476 -6.85 3.00 -21.30
CA PRO A 476 -5.90 3.61 -22.22
C PRO A 476 -4.50 3.79 -21.62
N ARG A 477 -4.38 4.29 -20.39
CA ARG A 477 -3.08 4.44 -19.72
C ARG A 477 -2.43 3.11 -19.35
N ILE A 478 -3.23 2.09 -19.04
CA ILE A 478 -2.73 0.73 -18.82
C ILE A 478 -2.05 0.22 -20.10
N LEU A 479 -2.69 0.39 -21.26
CA LEU A 479 -2.12 0.00 -22.56
C LEU A 479 -0.83 0.77 -22.86
N ASP A 480 -0.80 2.08 -22.62
CA ASP A 480 0.39 2.91 -22.82
C ASP A 480 1.55 2.45 -21.92
N PHE A 481 1.25 2.17 -20.64
CA PHE A 481 2.23 1.68 -19.67
C PHE A 481 2.87 0.37 -20.12
N VAL A 482 2.06 -0.66 -20.41
CA VAL A 482 2.60 -1.99 -20.76
C VAL A 482 3.35 -1.96 -22.09
N THR A 483 2.87 -1.17 -23.05
CA THR A 483 3.53 -0.98 -24.34
C THR A 483 4.91 -0.35 -24.16
N GLY A 484 5.00 0.73 -23.39
CA GLY A 484 6.27 1.40 -23.12
C GLY A 484 7.27 0.49 -22.42
N TYR A 485 6.82 -0.23 -21.40
CA TYR A 485 7.65 -1.12 -20.61
C TYR A 485 8.17 -2.32 -21.42
N LEU A 486 7.30 -2.98 -22.19
CA LEU A 486 7.68 -4.12 -23.03
C LEU A 486 8.57 -3.68 -24.20
N THR A 487 8.34 -2.49 -24.77
CA THR A 487 9.25 -1.92 -25.79
C THR A 487 10.66 -1.71 -25.22
N ALA A 488 10.75 -1.19 -23.99
CA ALA A 488 12.02 -0.95 -23.32
C ALA A 488 12.76 -2.25 -22.96
N ALA A 489 12.05 -3.33 -22.65
CA ALA A 489 12.63 -4.63 -22.34
C ALA A 489 13.22 -5.37 -23.57
N LEU A 490 12.82 -5.02 -24.79
CA LEU A 490 13.36 -5.64 -26.00
C LEU A 490 14.81 -5.23 -26.25
N GLU A 491 15.65 -6.20 -26.63
CA GLU A 491 17.01 -5.95 -27.10
C GLU A 491 17.03 -5.12 -28.41
N SER A 492 18.20 -4.59 -28.77
CA SER A 492 18.37 -3.90 -30.06
C SER A 492 18.15 -4.88 -31.21
N THR A 493 17.01 -4.79 -31.88
CA THR A 493 16.65 -5.65 -33.01
C THR A 493 17.37 -5.25 -34.30
N GLU A 494 17.65 -6.22 -35.17
CA GLU A 494 18.29 -6.01 -36.49
C GLU A 494 17.48 -5.10 -37.45
N GLY A 495 16.26 -4.69 -37.08
CA GLY A 495 15.37 -3.79 -37.84
C GLY A 495 15.35 -2.32 -37.37
N GLY A 496 16.14 -1.95 -36.37
CA GLY A 496 16.22 -0.58 -35.84
C GLY A 496 15.02 -0.15 -34.96
N PRO A 497 14.96 1.14 -34.54
CA PRO A 497 14.00 1.61 -33.53
C PRO A 497 12.52 1.38 -33.87
N ALA A 498 12.13 1.54 -35.13
CA ALA A 498 10.73 1.37 -35.56
C ALA A 498 10.23 -0.09 -35.46
N ALA A 499 11.10 -1.06 -35.73
CA ALA A 499 10.78 -2.48 -35.58
C ALA A 499 10.62 -2.86 -34.10
N ARG A 500 11.47 -2.31 -33.23
CA ARG A 500 11.36 -2.47 -31.77
C ARG A 500 10.06 -1.87 -31.23
N GLU A 501 9.67 -0.68 -31.68
CA GLU A 501 8.38 -0.05 -31.30
C GLU A 501 7.16 -0.83 -31.80
N ALA A 502 7.24 -1.48 -32.97
CA ALA A 502 6.17 -2.33 -33.47
C ALA A 502 6.03 -3.61 -32.61
N ALA A 503 7.15 -4.30 -32.35
CA ALA A 503 7.15 -5.50 -31.52
C ALA A 503 6.70 -5.23 -30.07
N GLY A 504 7.12 -4.10 -29.48
CA GLY A 504 6.69 -3.70 -28.15
C GLY A 504 5.19 -3.36 -28.07
N ARG A 505 4.63 -2.75 -29.13
CA ARG A 505 3.18 -2.54 -29.26
C ARG A 505 2.41 -3.85 -29.36
N ASP A 506 2.87 -4.81 -30.15
CA ASP A 506 2.19 -6.09 -30.31
C ASP A 506 2.14 -6.86 -28.97
N SER A 507 3.26 -6.91 -28.25
CA SER A 507 3.33 -7.52 -26.90
C SER A 507 2.49 -6.74 -25.88
N GLY A 508 2.49 -5.40 -25.95
CA GLY A 508 1.64 -4.53 -25.12
C GLY A 508 0.16 -4.78 -25.33
N GLU A 509 -0.29 -4.89 -26.58
CA GLU A 509 -1.67 -5.26 -26.90
C GLU A 509 -2.01 -6.66 -26.41
N ASP A 510 -1.13 -7.65 -26.58
CA ASP A 510 -1.37 -9.01 -26.08
C ASP A 510 -1.58 -9.03 -24.56
N LEU A 511 -0.67 -8.41 -23.81
CA LEU A 511 -0.78 -8.30 -22.35
C LEU A 511 -2.07 -7.56 -21.95
N PHE A 512 -2.34 -6.40 -22.55
CA PHE A 512 -3.54 -5.61 -22.27
C PHE A 512 -4.83 -6.42 -22.45
N TRP A 513 -4.96 -7.13 -23.57
CA TRP A 513 -6.17 -7.91 -23.83
C TRP A 513 -6.26 -9.14 -22.94
N ARG A 514 -5.15 -9.75 -22.52
CA ARG A 514 -5.18 -10.83 -21.52
C ARG A 514 -5.65 -10.33 -20.16
N LEU A 515 -5.19 -9.15 -19.72
CA LEU A 515 -5.69 -8.50 -18.51
C LEU A 515 -7.18 -8.18 -18.61
N ALA A 516 -7.65 -7.83 -19.81
CA ALA A 516 -9.02 -7.43 -20.12
C ALA A 516 -10.04 -8.59 -20.22
N GLY A 517 -9.64 -9.85 -20.00
CA GLY A 517 -10.53 -11.02 -20.18
C GLY A 517 -10.30 -11.80 -21.48
N GLY A 518 -9.23 -11.49 -22.21
CA GLY A 518 -8.71 -12.28 -23.32
C GLY A 518 -9.38 -12.03 -24.67
N LYS A 519 -9.34 -13.06 -25.51
CA LYS A 519 -9.72 -12.98 -26.94
C LYS A 519 -11.17 -12.54 -27.16
N ALA A 520 -12.13 -13.04 -26.36
CA ALA A 520 -13.54 -12.72 -26.52
C ALA A 520 -13.83 -11.22 -26.30
N VAL A 521 -13.16 -10.60 -25.32
CA VAL A 521 -13.31 -9.16 -25.04
C VAL A 521 -12.61 -8.33 -26.13
N ARG A 522 -11.46 -8.80 -26.65
CA ARG A 522 -10.79 -8.18 -27.80
C ARG A 522 -11.68 -8.18 -29.06
N GLU A 523 -12.38 -9.28 -29.33
CA GLU A 523 -13.34 -9.37 -30.43
C GLU A 523 -14.53 -8.42 -30.25
N ALA A 524 -15.08 -8.34 -29.03
CA ALA A 524 -16.13 -7.36 -28.69
C ALA A 524 -15.64 -5.91 -28.95
N TRP A 525 -14.41 -5.59 -28.55
CA TRP A 525 -13.81 -4.29 -28.83
C TRP A 525 -13.65 -4.03 -30.33
N GLN A 526 -13.18 -5.00 -31.11
CA GLN A 526 -13.04 -4.84 -32.56
C GLN A 526 -14.38 -4.51 -33.23
N ALA A 527 -15.47 -5.16 -32.79
CA ALA A 527 -16.82 -4.86 -33.25
C ALA A 527 -17.23 -3.41 -32.92
N TRP A 528 -17.04 -2.96 -31.68
CA TRP A 528 -17.36 -1.60 -31.23
C TRP A 528 -16.51 -0.55 -31.97
N ARG A 529 -15.21 -0.78 -32.12
CA ARG A 529 -14.29 0.09 -32.85
C ARG A 529 -14.69 0.23 -34.32
N SER A 530 -15.11 -0.86 -34.96
CA SER A 530 -15.58 -0.84 -36.36
C SER A 530 -16.86 0.00 -36.55
N ALA A 531 -17.60 0.23 -35.46
CA ALA A 531 -18.78 1.08 -35.38
C ALA A 531 -18.45 2.49 -34.85
N GLY A 532 -17.17 2.86 -34.77
CA GLY A 532 -16.71 4.19 -34.39
C GLY A 532 -16.61 4.46 -32.88
N ALA A 533 -16.78 3.45 -32.02
CA ALA A 533 -16.62 3.62 -30.59
C ALA A 533 -15.16 3.88 -30.20
N SER A 534 -14.95 4.72 -29.18
CA SER A 534 -13.64 4.92 -28.55
C SER A 534 -13.39 3.89 -27.45
N LEU A 535 -12.10 3.65 -27.13
CA LEU A 535 -11.74 2.72 -26.06
C LEU A 535 -12.27 3.22 -24.70
N ALA A 536 -12.28 4.54 -24.49
CA ALA A 536 -12.89 5.15 -23.31
C ALA A 536 -14.39 4.80 -23.19
N LEU A 537 -15.16 4.91 -24.29
CA LEU A 537 -16.58 4.55 -24.30
C LEU A 537 -16.78 3.05 -24.02
N PHE A 538 -15.92 2.19 -24.57
CA PHE A 538 -15.99 0.74 -24.37
C PHE A 538 -15.89 0.34 -22.88
N TRP A 539 -15.09 1.07 -22.10
CA TRP A 539 -14.89 0.78 -20.68
C TRP A 539 -15.80 1.58 -19.75
N SER A 540 -16.25 2.77 -20.16
CA SER A 540 -17.13 3.61 -19.35
C SER A 540 -18.62 3.30 -19.55
N ALA A 541 -18.98 2.50 -20.55
CA ALA A 541 -20.37 2.20 -20.85
C ALA A 541 -21.03 1.39 -19.73
N THR A 542 -22.19 1.87 -19.25
CA THR A 542 -22.96 1.18 -18.21
C THR A 542 -23.75 0.00 -18.76
N ASP A 543 -24.08 -0.02 -20.04
CA ASP A 543 -24.60 -1.16 -20.78
C ASP A 543 -24.18 -0.99 -22.24
N ILE A 544 -24.38 -2.03 -23.04
CA ILE A 544 -24.11 -2.02 -24.47
C ILE A 544 -24.96 -0.91 -25.09
N PRO A 545 -24.37 0.05 -25.83
CA PRO A 545 -25.08 1.19 -26.39
C PRO A 545 -26.12 0.78 -27.45
N ARG A 546 -27.25 0.20 -27.03
CA ARG A 546 -28.33 -0.29 -27.93
C ARG A 546 -29.02 0.83 -28.72
N ALA A 547 -28.77 2.09 -28.34
CA ALA A 547 -29.19 3.27 -29.10
C ALA A 547 -28.30 3.54 -30.34
N ASN A 548 -27.18 2.84 -30.49
CA ASN A 548 -26.33 2.87 -31.68
C ASN A 548 -26.55 1.59 -32.52
N PRO A 549 -27.33 1.66 -33.62
CA PRO A 549 -27.65 0.50 -34.46
C PRO A 549 -26.42 -0.21 -35.04
N ASP A 550 -25.32 0.54 -35.23
CA ASP A 550 -24.09 0.03 -35.82
C ASP A 550 -23.26 -0.82 -34.84
N ILE A 551 -23.38 -0.60 -33.53
CA ILE A 551 -22.73 -1.44 -32.50
C ILE A 551 -23.56 -2.71 -32.30
N TYR A 552 -24.88 -2.57 -32.11
CA TYR A 552 -25.77 -3.69 -31.80
C TYR A 552 -25.83 -4.74 -32.91
N SER A 553 -25.79 -4.32 -34.19
CA SER A 553 -25.81 -5.26 -35.32
C SER A 553 -24.50 -6.04 -35.50
N ARG A 554 -23.44 -5.67 -34.79
CA ARG A 554 -22.07 -6.20 -34.97
C ARG A 554 -21.55 -6.99 -33.78
N THR A 555 -22.23 -6.96 -32.62
CA THR A 555 -21.88 -7.81 -31.47
C THR A 555 -22.81 -9.01 -31.38
N THR A 556 -22.29 -10.12 -30.83
CA THR A 556 -23.08 -11.31 -30.52
C THR A 556 -23.41 -11.38 -29.04
N ALA A 557 -24.43 -12.14 -28.64
CA ALA A 557 -24.76 -12.35 -27.23
C ALA A 557 -23.56 -12.88 -26.40
N ALA A 558 -22.68 -13.68 -27.00
CA ALA A 558 -21.47 -14.18 -26.36
C ALA A 558 -20.42 -13.08 -26.14
N MET A 559 -20.23 -12.17 -27.10
CA MET A 559 -19.34 -11.01 -26.97
C MET A 559 -19.85 -10.05 -25.89
N ASP A 560 -21.16 -9.79 -25.90
CA ASP A 560 -21.85 -8.95 -24.94
C ASP A 560 -21.66 -9.47 -23.50
N GLU A 561 -21.81 -10.79 -23.32
CA GLU A 561 -21.63 -11.44 -22.02
C GLU A 561 -20.17 -11.43 -21.56
N ALA A 562 -19.23 -11.76 -22.45
CA ALA A 562 -17.80 -11.70 -22.13
C ALA A 562 -17.36 -10.29 -21.70
N TRP A 563 -17.85 -9.25 -22.38
CA TRP A 563 -17.59 -7.86 -21.99
C TRP A 563 -18.21 -7.51 -20.63
N ARG A 564 -19.50 -7.86 -20.40
CA ARG A 564 -20.15 -7.61 -19.10
C ARG A 564 -19.41 -8.28 -17.95
N GLN A 565 -18.98 -9.52 -18.15
CA GLN A 565 -18.19 -10.25 -17.17
C GLN A 565 -16.85 -9.55 -16.95
N ALA A 566 -16.06 -9.29 -17.99
CA ALA A 566 -14.72 -8.76 -17.81
C ALA A 566 -14.64 -7.34 -17.24
N VAL A 567 -15.60 -6.47 -17.58
CA VAL A 567 -15.64 -5.06 -17.12
C VAL A 567 -16.13 -4.96 -15.68
N ARG A 568 -17.02 -5.88 -15.26
CA ARG A 568 -17.68 -5.81 -13.94
C ARG A 568 -17.19 -6.85 -12.96
N ASP A 569 -16.42 -7.86 -13.39
CA ASP A 569 -15.87 -8.86 -12.47
C ASP A 569 -14.90 -8.15 -11.52
N PRO A 570 -15.21 -8.10 -10.20
CA PRO A 570 -14.31 -7.52 -9.21
C PRO A 570 -12.94 -8.22 -9.18
N ARG A 571 -12.85 -9.44 -9.71
CA ARG A 571 -11.64 -10.27 -9.82
C ARG A 571 -10.88 -10.06 -11.12
N SER A 572 -11.35 -9.17 -12.01
CA SER A 572 -10.66 -8.86 -13.27
C SER A 572 -9.26 -8.32 -13.01
N LEU A 573 -8.25 -8.89 -13.67
CA LEU A 573 -6.87 -8.41 -13.59
C LEU A 573 -6.74 -6.98 -14.11
N MET A 574 -7.65 -6.51 -14.97
CA MET A 574 -7.71 -5.11 -15.40
C MET A 574 -7.94 -4.15 -14.22
N ARG A 575 -8.63 -4.59 -13.17
CA ARG A 575 -8.81 -3.79 -11.95
C ARG A 575 -7.52 -3.72 -11.14
N LEU A 576 -6.76 -4.82 -11.04
CA LEU A 576 -5.43 -4.84 -10.43
C LEU A 576 -4.45 -3.95 -11.22
N ALA A 577 -4.52 -4.00 -12.55
CA ALA A 577 -3.74 -3.16 -13.47
C ALA A 577 -4.02 -1.65 -13.32
N GLY A 578 -5.14 -1.28 -12.69
CA GLY A 578 -5.41 0.10 -12.28
C GLY A 578 -4.39 0.65 -11.27
N ASN A 579 -3.67 -0.21 -10.55
CA ASN A 579 -2.57 0.15 -9.67
C ASN A 579 -1.22 0.03 -10.41
N PRO A 580 -0.47 1.13 -10.62
CA PRO A 580 0.79 1.13 -11.36
C PRO A 580 1.82 0.10 -10.88
N TYR A 581 1.94 -0.13 -9.56
CA TYR A 581 2.91 -1.09 -9.04
C TYR A 581 2.49 -2.54 -9.29
N LEU A 582 1.19 -2.86 -9.16
CA LEU A 582 0.68 -4.17 -9.55
C LEU A 582 0.76 -4.39 -11.07
N LEU A 583 0.56 -3.34 -11.88
CA LEU A 583 0.73 -3.41 -13.33
C LEU A 583 2.20 -3.66 -13.72
N TYR A 584 3.15 -3.03 -13.04
CA TYR A 584 4.58 -3.32 -13.17
C TYR A 584 4.88 -4.80 -12.85
N MET A 585 4.39 -5.31 -11.72
CA MET A 585 4.54 -6.72 -11.35
C MET A 585 3.95 -7.66 -12.42
N LEU A 586 2.73 -7.37 -12.89
CA LEU A 586 2.08 -8.15 -13.96
C LEU A 586 2.91 -8.15 -15.24
N THR A 587 3.50 -7.01 -15.59
CA THR A 587 4.34 -6.86 -16.77
C THR A 587 5.63 -7.68 -16.64
N LEU A 588 6.27 -7.68 -15.47
CA LEU A 588 7.46 -8.50 -15.22
C LEU A 588 7.17 -10.00 -15.23
N VAL A 589 6.08 -10.44 -14.58
CA VAL A 589 5.66 -11.85 -14.59
C VAL A 589 5.31 -12.31 -16.02
N TYR A 590 4.71 -11.43 -16.82
CA TYR A 590 4.46 -11.69 -18.24
C TYR A 590 5.75 -11.76 -19.05
N LEU A 591 6.74 -10.89 -18.80
CA LEU A 591 8.05 -10.94 -19.47
C LEU A 591 8.80 -12.25 -19.19
N ASP A 592 8.70 -12.76 -17.96
CA ASP A 592 9.32 -14.02 -17.55
C ASP A 592 8.66 -15.25 -18.22
N SER A 593 7.33 -15.32 -18.21
CA SER A 593 6.61 -16.58 -18.49
C SER A 593 5.61 -16.52 -19.66
N GLY A 594 5.27 -15.34 -20.15
CA GLY A 594 4.17 -15.11 -21.10
C GLY A 594 2.76 -15.42 -20.55
N LYS A 595 2.65 -15.74 -19.25
CA LYS A 595 1.41 -16.12 -18.56
C LYS A 595 1.01 -15.05 -17.55
N LEU A 596 -0.27 -15.05 -17.20
CA LEU A 596 -0.81 -14.18 -16.15
C LEU A 596 -1.24 -15.01 -14.94
N PRO A 597 -1.03 -14.49 -13.72
CA PRO A 597 -1.53 -15.12 -12.50
C PRO A 597 -3.06 -15.02 -12.44
N ALA A 598 -3.71 -15.95 -11.75
CA ALA A 598 -5.16 -15.94 -11.62
C ALA A 598 -5.68 -14.80 -10.71
N ASN A 599 -4.88 -14.37 -9.74
CA ASN A 599 -5.28 -13.34 -8.77
C ASN A 599 -4.06 -12.60 -8.16
N ARG A 600 -4.34 -11.63 -7.27
CA ARG A 600 -3.33 -10.78 -6.63
C ARG A 600 -2.31 -11.56 -5.77
N ALA A 601 -2.72 -12.61 -5.07
CA ALA A 601 -1.80 -13.39 -4.22
C ALA A 601 -0.81 -14.19 -5.07
N LEU A 602 -1.29 -14.86 -6.12
CA LEU A 602 -0.43 -15.60 -7.06
C LEU A 602 0.45 -14.67 -7.91
N LEU A 603 0.03 -13.42 -8.14
CA LEU A 603 0.89 -12.40 -8.73
C LEU A 603 2.13 -12.14 -7.87
N PHE A 604 1.94 -11.97 -6.56
CA PHE A 604 3.08 -11.77 -5.66
C PHE A 604 3.99 -12.99 -5.58
N ASP A 605 3.43 -14.21 -5.49
CA ASP A 605 4.23 -15.45 -5.52
C ASP A 605 5.12 -15.47 -6.77
N ARG A 606 4.54 -15.31 -7.97
CA ARG A 606 5.30 -15.30 -9.23
C ARG A 606 6.29 -14.14 -9.31
N PHE A 607 5.93 -12.96 -8.84
CA PHE A 607 6.82 -11.81 -8.83
C PHE A 607 8.04 -12.04 -7.93
N VAL A 608 7.85 -12.58 -6.72
CA VAL A 608 8.95 -12.91 -5.81
C VAL A 608 9.83 -14.02 -6.40
N GLU A 609 9.26 -15.03 -7.06
CA GLU A 609 10.02 -16.07 -7.76
C GLU A 609 10.93 -15.47 -8.86
N VAL A 610 10.42 -14.51 -9.64
CA VAL A 610 11.23 -13.78 -10.65
C VAL A 610 12.40 -13.04 -9.99
N LEU A 611 12.18 -12.41 -8.83
CA LEU A 611 13.25 -11.74 -8.09
C LEU A 611 14.28 -12.73 -7.52
N LEU A 612 13.85 -13.89 -7.03
CA LEU A 612 14.75 -14.92 -6.52
C LEU A 612 15.59 -15.54 -7.64
N LEU A 613 15.01 -15.78 -8.82
CA LEU A 613 15.75 -16.23 -10.00
C LEU A 613 16.82 -15.22 -10.41
N ARG A 614 16.48 -13.91 -10.43
CA ARG A 614 17.41 -12.83 -10.72
C ARG A 614 18.62 -12.84 -9.78
N GLU A 615 18.39 -13.07 -8.49
CA GLU A 615 19.45 -13.09 -7.47
C GLU A 615 20.10 -14.47 -7.27
N LYS A 616 19.79 -15.47 -8.11
CA LYS A 616 20.29 -16.87 -7.99
C LYS A 616 19.94 -17.55 -6.66
N LEU A 617 18.81 -17.16 -6.08
CA LEU A 617 18.22 -17.76 -4.89
C LEU A 617 17.14 -18.81 -5.23
N ALA A 618 16.83 -18.94 -6.52
CA ALA A 618 16.08 -20.03 -7.10
C ALA A 618 16.70 -20.41 -8.45
N GLU A 619 16.38 -21.60 -8.93
CA GLU A 619 16.77 -22.10 -10.25
C GLU A 619 15.61 -22.86 -10.89
N VAL A 620 15.62 -22.98 -12.22
CA VAL A 620 14.68 -23.80 -12.96
C VAL A 620 15.34 -25.15 -13.22
N THR A 621 14.69 -26.24 -12.84
CA THR A 621 15.19 -27.61 -13.06
C THR A 621 15.05 -28.01 -14.53
N ASP A 622 15.70 -29.10 -14.92
CA ASP A 622 15.61 -29.64 -16.29
C ASP A 622 14.17 -29.99 -16.70
N ASP A 623 13.31 -30.30 -15.73
CA ASP A 623 11.88 -30.59 -15.92
C ASP A 623 11.02 -29.31 -16.07
N GLY A 624 11.64 -28.12 -15.93
CA GLY A 624 10.97 -26.82 -16.02
C GLY A 624 10.34 -26.34 -14.71
N ASP A 625 10.56 -27.05 -13.60
CA ASP A 625 10.04 -26.69 -12.28
C ASP A 625 10.95 -25.70 -11.55
N LEU A 626 10.35 -24.79 -10.79
CA LEU A 626 11.12 -23.86 -9.96
C LEU A 626 11.59 -24.56 -8.68
N ARG A 627 12.90 -24.53 -8.43
CA ARG A 627 13.53 -24.99 -7.19
C ARG A 627 14.17 -23.83 -6.46
N VAL A 628 13.64 -23.49 -5.28
CA VAL A 628 14.24 -22.49 -4.38
C VAL A 628 15.47 -23.09 -3.70
N THR A 629 16.58 -22.36 -3.64
CA THR A 629 17.80 -22.83 -2.97
C THR A 629 17.63 -22.84 -1.45
N ALA A 630 18.51 -23.53 -0.72
CA ALA A 630 18.46 -23.53 0.74
C ALA A 630 18.63 -22.11 1.34
N GLU A 631 19.43 -21.25 0.70
CA GLU A 631 19.56 -19.83 1.06
C GLU A 631 18.26 -19.06 0.78
N GLY A 632 17.63 -19.29 -0.39
CA GLY A 632 16.35 -18.69 -0.75
C GLY A 632 15.21 -19.08 0.19
N VAL A 633 15.16 -20.34 0.64
CA VAL A 633 14.16 -20.78 1.65
C VAL A 633 14.34 -20.03 2.96
N ARG A 634 15.58 -19.95 3.48
CA ARG A 634 15.86 -19.18 4.70
C ARG A 634 15.51 -17.70 4.56
N LEU A 635 15.78 -17.11 3.39
CA LEU A 635 15.41 -15.73 3.10
C LEU A 635 13.89 -15.54 3.20
N LEU A 636 13.10 -16.39 2.54
CA LEU A 636 11.65 -16.29 2.55
C LEU A 636 11.07 -16.47 3.96
N ASP A 637 11.56 -17.45 4.72
CA ASP A 637 11.11 -17.69 6.09
C ASP A 637 11.43 -16.50 7.01
N GLY A 638 12.61 -15.90 6.85
CA GLY A 638 12.97 -14.70 7.60
C GLY A 638 12.15 -13.48 7.21
N LEU A 639 11.82 -13.30 5.92
CA LEU A 639 10.92 -12.24 5.44
C LEU A 639 9.50 -12.41 5.98
N ASP A 640 8.97 -13.64 6.01
CA ASP A 640 7.69 -13.95 6.64
C ASP A 640 7.70 -13.57 8.13
N GLY A 641 8.81 -13.84 8.83
CA GLY A 641 9.03 -13.45 10.23
C GLY A 641 9.09 -11.94 10.45
N VAL A 642 9.80 -11.21 9.59
CA VAL A 642 9.89 -9.73 9.66
C VAL A 642 8.52 -9.11 9.41
N ALA A 643 7.81 -9.53 8.36
CA ALA A 643 6.48 -9.04 8.04
C ALA A 643 5.48 -9.32 9.16
N TRP A 644 5.48 -10.54 9.70
CA TRP A 644 4.67 -10.92 10.85
C TRP A 644 4.94 -10.05 12.08
N THR A 645 6.21 -9.77 12.38
CA THR A 645 6.60 -8.96 13.54
C THR A 645 6.16 -7.51 13.37
N MET A 646 6.36 -6.94 12.19
CA MET A 646 5.86 -5.61 11.82
C MET A 646 4.33 -5.51 11.94
N GLN A 647 3.61 -6.52 11.44
CA GLN A 647 2.15 -6.57 11.52
C GLN A 647 1.64 -6.73 12.96
N SER A 648 2.27 -7.59 13.76
CA SER A 648 1.86 -7.91 15.14
C SER A 648 2.05 -6.75 16.13
N ARG A 649 2.78 -5.69 15.74
CA ARG A 649 2.96 -4.48 16.56
C ARG A 649 1.79 -3.52 16.51
N HIS A 650 0.75 -3.82 15.72
CA HIS A 650 -0.55 -3.18 15.82
C HIS A 650 -1.04 -3.11 17.28
N GLY A 651 -1.38 -1.91 17.77
CA GLY A 651 -2.03 -1.72 19.07
C GLY A 651 -1.16 -1.88 20.32
N LYS A 652 0.17 -2.00 20.20
CA LYS A 652 1.11 -2.02 21.36
C LYS A 652 2.21 -0.95 21.24
N ALA A 653 1.83 0.31 21.02
CA ALA A 653 2.71 1.42 21.38
C ALA A 653 2.57 1.67 22.90
N ALA A 654 3.69 1.78 23.60
CA ALA A 654 3.77 1.76 25.05
C ALA A 654 2.85 2.80 25.73
N GLY A 655 1.85 2.31 26.48
CA GLY A 655 1.25 2.98 27.64
C GLY A 655 0.89 4.47 27.51
N LYS A 656 -0.05 4.83 26.63
CA LYS A 656 -0.96 5.98 26.74
C LYS A 656 -2.00 5.90 25.63
N GLU A 657 -3.23 6.34 25.91
CA GLU A 657 -4.42 6.28 25.03
C GLU A 657 -4.07 6.44 23.54
N VAL A 658 -4.22 5.35 22.78
CA VAL A 658 -3.90 5.28 21.35
C VAL A 658 -5.18 5.45 20.54
N ASP A 659 -5.07 6.26 19.49
CA ASP A 659 -6.05 6.45 18.43
C ASP A 659 -6.47 5.10 17.83
N LYS A 660 -7.78 4.85 17.66
CA LYS A 660 -8.35 3.54 17.29
C LYS A 660 -8.02 3.06 15.86
N ASN A 661 -7.13 3.76 15.13
CA ASN A 661 -6.77 3.53 13.73
C ASN A 661 -5.25 3.59 13.47
N SER A 662 -4.39 2.93 14.27
CA SER A 662 -2.94 2.89 13.97
C SER A 662 -2.61 1.73 13.02
N ASP A 663 -2.02 2.01 11.85
CA ASP A 663 -1.51 1.01 10.89
C ASP A 663 -0.34 0.16 11.41
N ALA A 664 -0.04 -0.93 10.69
CA ALA A 664 1.09 -1.81 10.93
C ALA A 664 2.40 -1.01 11.04
N ALA A 665 3.34 -1.52 11.85
CA ALA A 665 4.67 -0.91 11.89
C ALA A 665 5.26 -0.96 10.49
N THR A 666 5.63 0.19 9.94
CA THR A 666 6.23 0.31 8.60
C THR A 666 7.74 0.04 8.62
N ALA A 667 8.30 -0.20 9.80
CA ALA A 667 9.71 -0.44 10.05
C ALA A 667 9.93 -1.35 11.26
N LEU A 668 11.08 -2.02 11.27
CA LEU A 668 11.56 -2.85 12.36
C LEU A 668 12.99 -2.42 12.71
N GLU A 669 13.37 -2.41 13.99
CA GLU A 669 14.77 -2.14 14.36
C GLU A 669 15.69 -3.17 13.71
N ARG A 670 16.84 -2.72 13.20
CA ARG A 670 17.79 -3.61 12.53
C ARG A 670 18.27 -4.71 13.46
N SER A 671 18.52 -4.41 14.73
CA SER A 671 18.94 -5.37 15.76
C SER A 671 17.94 -6.52 15.97
N GLU A 672 16.67 -6.28 15.67
CA GLU A 672 15.60 -7.25 15.78
C GLU A 672 15.36 -7.97 14.45
N ALA A 673 15.42 -7.25 13.34
CA ALA A 673 15.44 -7.85 12.00
C ALA A 673 16.59 -8.85 11.86
N THR A 674 17.76 -8.56 12.44
CA THR A 674 18.94 -9.46 12.45
C THR A 674 18.71 -10.78 13.19
N LYS A 675 17.68 -10.86 14.06
CA LYS A 675 17.31 -12.10 14.76
C LYS A 675 16.48 -13.03 13.86
N LEU A 676 15.86 -12.49 12.82
CA LEU A 676 14.98 -13.19 11.88
C LEU A 676 15.67 -13.44 10.53
N LEU A 677 16.48 -12.48 10.08
CA LEU A 677 17.30 -12.50 8.88
C LEU A 677 18.72 -12.10 9.29
N ASP A 678 19.71 -12.99 9.19
CA ASP A 678 21.09 -12.61 9.43
C ASP A 678 21.57 -11.51 8.46
N ASP A 679 22.66 -10.80 8.79
CA ASP A 679 23.17 -9.69 7.97
C ASP A 679 23.37 -10.07 6.47
N PRO A 680 23.93 -11.25 6.12
CA PRO A 680 23.99 -11.69 4.73
C PRO A 680 22.61 -11.76 4.06
N LEU A 681 21.59 -12.33 4.71
CA LEU A 681 20.24 -12.41 4.16
C LEU A 681 19.54 -11.05 4.09
N LEU A 682 19.83 -10.11 5.00
CA LEU A 682 19.35 -8.72 4.88
C LEU A 682 19.91 -8.05 3.60
N HIS A 683 21.20 -8.22 3.32
CA HIS A 683 21.79 -7.71 2.09
C HIS A 683 21.25 -8.41 0.84
N ARG A 684 20.94 -9.71 0.92
CA ARG A 684 20.24 -10.44 -0.17
C ARG A 684 18.83 -9.91 -0.40
N ALA A 685 18.07 -9.66 0.66
CA ALA A 685 16.73 -9.08 0.58
C ALA A 685 16.75 -7.69 -0.07
N ALA A 686 17.74 -6.87 0.28
CA ALA A 686 17.95 -5.55 -0.32
C ALA A 686 18.34 -5.66 -1.80
N ALA A 687 19.28 -6.55 -2.14
CA ALA A 687 19.68 -6.82 -3.52
C ALA A 687 18.52 -7.32 -4.39
N ALA A 688 17.65 -8.16 -3.82
CA ALA A 688 16.42 -8.63 -4.46
C ALA A 688 15.33 -7.55 -4.58
N SER A 689 15.57 -6.34 -4.04
CA SER A 689 14.57 -5.27 -3.98
C SER A 689 13.32 -5.70 -3.21
N LEU A 690 13.47 -6.42 -2.10
CA LEU A 690 12.37 -6.83 -1.21
C LEU A 690 12.34 -5.98 0.07
N LEU A 691 13.52 -5.66 0.62
CA LEU A 691 13.69 -4.81 1.79
C LEU A 691 14.53 -3.57 1.47
N ASP A 692 14.26 -2.48 2.19
CA ASP A 692 15.18 -1.36 2.39
C ASP A 692 15.85 -1.54 3.76
N VAL A 693 17.19 -1.53 3.78
CA VAL A 693 18.00 -1.83 4.97
C VAL A 693 18.77 -0.57 5.38
N GLY A 694 18.25 0.09 6.41
CA GLY A 694 18.82 1.26 7.08
C GLY A 694 19.95 0.92 8.05
N GLU A 695 20.62 1.95 8.56
CA GLU A 695 21.59 1.80 9.66
C GLU A 695 20.91 1.32 10.96
N ARG A 696 19.70 1.81 11.23
CA ARG A 696 18.95 1.52 12.46
C ARG A 696 17.69 0.68 12.26
N GLU A 697 17.12 0.67 11.06
CA GLU A 697 15.82 0.08 10.77
C GLU A 697 15.81 -0.68 9.45
N VAL A 698 14.88 -1.62 9.31
CA VAL A 698 14.60 -2.37 8.10
C VAL A 698 13.14 -2.17 7.73
N ARG A 699 12.85 -2.02 6.43
CA ARG A 699 11.50 -1.79 5.89
C ARG A 699 11.27 -2.66 4.66
N PHE A 700 10.03 -2.97 4.34
CA PHE A 700 9.72 -3.48 2.99
C PHE A 700 9.76 -2.31 2.00
N ILE A 701 10.28 -2.55 0.80
CA ILE A 701 10.33 -1.51 -0.26
C ILE A 701 8.93 -1.03 -0.67
N HIS A 702 7.90 -1.83 -0.39
CA HIS A 702 6.50 -1.51 -0.65
C HIS A 702 5.60 -2.22 0.37
N GLN A 703 4.60 -1.53 0.91
CA GLN A 703 3.66 -2.10 1.89
C GLN A 703 2.94 -3.35 1.36
N LEU A 704 2.56 -3.36 0.08
CA LEU A 704 1.90 -4.54 -0.50
C LEU A 704 2.77 -5.81 -0.44
N LEU A 705 4.10 -5.69 -0.40
CA LEU A 705 5.00 -6.83 -0.16
C LEU A 705 4.98 -7.25 1.31
N GLN A 706 4.96 -6.31 2.24
CA GLN A 706 4.77 -6.60 3.67
C GLN A 706 3.46 -7.38 3.89
N GLU A 707 2.34 -6.92 3.33
CA GLU A 707 1.04 -7.60 3.42
C GLU A 707 1.08 -9.02 2.84
N TYR A 708 1.80 -9.21 1.72
CA TYR A 708 2.02 -10.50 1.08
C TYR A 708 2.84 -11.46 1.95
N PHE A 709 3.99 -11.04 2.47
CA PHE A 709 4.81 -11.88 3.36
C PHE A 709 4.10 -12.17 4.69
N THR A 710 3.28 -11.23 5.19
CA THR A 710 2.38 -11.50 6.32
C THR A 710 1.38 -12.60 5.96
N ALA A 711 0.72 -12.53 4.80
CA ALA A 711 -0.25 -13.54 4.36
C ALA A 711 0.40 -14.91 4.13
N ARG A 712 1.61 -14.93 3.56
CA ARG A 712 2.42 -16.15 3.37
C ARG A 712 2.79 -16.77 4.72
N GLY A 713 3.22 -15.96 5.68
CA GLY A 713 3.46 -16.38 7.06
C GLY A 713 2.20 -16.86 7.80
N MET A 714 1.03 -16.28 7.50
CA MET A 714 -0.27 -16.76 8.01
C MET A 714 -0.60 -18.15 7.45
N ARG A 715 -0.37 -18.37 6.15
CA ARG A 715 -0.59 -19.68 5.48
C ARG A 715 0.21 -20.79 6.17
N ALA A 716 1.48 -20.53 6.47
CA ALA A 716 2.34 -21.48 7.17
C ALA A 716 1.82 -21.81 8.58
N ARG A 717 1.41 -20.79 9.35
CA ARG A 717 0.86 -20.97 10.72
C ARG A 717 -0.49 -21.67 10.73
N LEU A 718 -1.34 -21.42 9.75
CA LEU A 718 -2.62 -22.13 9.58
C LEU A 718 -2.41 -23.60 9.28
N ALA A 719 -1.45 -23.94 8.42
CA ALA A 719 -1.15 -25.33 8.06
C ALA A 719 -0.72 -26.18 9.27
N ILE A 720 -0.07 -25.57 10.27
CA ILE A 720 0.34 -26.25 11.51
C ILE A 720 -0.64 -26.06 12.68
N GLY A 721 -1.76 -25.34 12.47
CA GLY A 721 -2.77 -25.10 13.49
C GLY A 721 -2.40 -24.08 14.58
N ASP A 722 -1.38 -23.25 14.36
CA ASP A 722 -0.86 -22.28 15.34
C ASP A 722 -1.57 -20.90 15.25
N LEU A 723 -2.42 -20.70 14.25
CA LEU A 723 -3.15 -19.43 14.04
C LEU A 723 -4.66 -19.57 14.20
N ARG A 724 -5.20 -19.01 15.28
CA ARG A 724 -6.65 -18.85 15.49
C ARG A 724 -7.08 -17.44 15.09
N ALA A 725 -8.19 -17.33 14.37
CA ALA A 725 -8.71 -16.01 13.96
C ALA A 725 -8.99 -15.10 15.17
N SER A 726 -9.40 -15.65 16.31
CA SER A 726 -9.63 -14.89 17.55
C SER A 726 -8.37 -14.28 18.17
N GLN A 727 -7.17 -14.70 17.77
CA GLN A 727 -5.92 -14.02 18.16
C GLN A 727 -5.72 -12.71 17.39
N LEU A 728 -6.26 -12.63 16.18
CA LEU A 728 -6.15 -11.45 15.31
C LEU A 728 -7.35 -10.52 15.49
N TRP A 729 -8.54 -11.08 15.76
CA TRP A 729 -9.78 -10.35 16.05
C TRP A 729 -10.37 -10.81 17.39
N PRO A 730 -10.08 -10.10 18.49
CA PRO A 730 -10.55 -10.47 19.83
C PRO A 730 -12.07 -10.54 19.92
N THR A 731 -12.60 -11.49 20.68
CA THR A 731 -14.04 -11.82 20.75
C THR A 731 -14.92 -10.66 21.22
N GLU A 732 -14.41 -9.80 22.08
CA GLU A 732 -15.13 -8.67 22.68
C GLU A 732 -15.39 -7.53 21.71
N HIS A 733 -14.56 -7.38 20.68
CA HIS A 733 -14.57 -6.26 19.73
C HIS A 733 -14.28 -6.75 18.32
N TRP A 734 -14.71 -7.97 18.01
CA TRP A 734 -14.27 -8.67 16.81
C TRP A 734 -14.48 -7.78 15.59
N TRP A 735 -15.66 -7.19 15.41
CA TRP A 735 -16.06 -6.35 14.28
C TRP A 735 -15.18 -5.11 14.00
N GLN A 736 -14.25 -4.78 14.88
CA GLN A 736 -13.30 -3.69 14.66
C GLN A 736 -12.19 -4.13 13.69
N ARG A 737 -11.68 -3.15 12.94
CA ARG A 737 -10.51 -3.36 12.11
C ARG A 737 -9.27 -3.55 12.98
N THR A 738 -8.44 -4.51 12.60
CA THR A 738 -7.19 -4.85 13.30
C THR A 738 -5.97 -4.72 12.40
N GLY A 739 -6.19 -4.39 11.12
CA GLY A 739 -5.15 -4.23 10.10
C GLY A 739 -4.75 -5.53 9.41
N TRP A 740 -5.31 -6.67 9.83
CA TRP A 740 -5.03 -7.99 9.26
C TRP A 740 -5.91 -8.33 8.05
N GLU A 741 -6.88 -7.46 7.71
CA GLU A 741 -7.90 -7.75 6.69
C GLU A 741 -7.27 -8.00 5.30
N GLU A 742 -6.36 -7.13 4.85
CA GLU A 742 -5.71 -7.29 3.53
C GLU A 742 -4.86 -8.55 3.45
N SER A 743 -4.12 -8.89 4.52
CA SER A 743 -3.36 -10.14 4.57
C SER A 743 -4.28 -11.37 4.59
N ALA A 744 -5.46 -11.30 5.19
CA ALA A 744 -6.45 -12.37 5.11
C ALA A 744 -7.03 -12.54 3.70
N VAL A 745 -7.28 -11.43 2.99
CA VAL A 745 -7.71 -11.45 1.57
C VAL A 745 -6.63 -12.08 0.68
N LEU A 746 -5.36 -11.73 0.88
CA LEU A 746 -4.23 -12.34 0.17
C LEU A 746 -4.08 -13.83 0.51
N LEU A 747 -4.26 -14.19 1.79
CA LEU A 747 -4.26 -15.57 2.25
C LEU A 747 -5.33 -16.40 1.52
N ALA A 748 -6.56 -15.90 1.41
CA ALA A 748 -7.62 -16.53 0.61
C ALA A 748 -7.21 -16.67 -0.87
N GLY A 749 -6.45 -15.70 -1.40
CA GLY A 749 -5.96 -15.72 -2.78
C GLY A 749 -4.98 -16.86 -3.07
N PHE A 750 -4.19 -17.31 -2.08
CA PHE A 750 -3.37 -18.52 -2.21
C PHE A 750 -4.19 -19.79 -2.41
N HIS A 751 -5.47 -19.76 -2.03
CA HIS A 751 -6.44 -20.82 -2.23
C HIS A 751 -7.32 -20.56 -3.46
N ALA A 752 -6.72 -20.17 -4.59
CA ALA A 752 -7.43 -19.67 -5.77
C ALA A 752 -8.57 -20.59 -6.27
N ALA A 753 -8.40 -21.91 -6.19
CA ALA A 753 -9.40 -22.88 -6.63
C ALA A 753 -10.57 -23.06 -5.66
N ASP A 754 -10.34 -22.85 -4.36
CA ASP A 754 -11.35 -22.97 -3.31
C ASP A 754 -10.84 -22.33 -2.00
N CYS A 755 -11.34 -21.15 -1.66
CA CYS A 755 -10.94 -20.45 -0.43
C CYS A 755 -11.73 -20.87 0.83
N THR A 756 -12.52 -21.96 0.76
CA THR A 756 -13.27 -22.52 1.91
C THR A 756 -12.45 -22.62 3.20
N PRO A 757 -11.20 -23.13 3.21
CA PRO A 757 -10.41 -23.23 4.45
C PRO A 757 -10.20 -21.89 5.16
N VAL A 758 -10.09 -20.79 4.41
CA VAL A 758 -9.84 -19.45 4.97
C VAL A 758 -11.15 -18.82 5.47
N VAL A 759 -12.24 -18.98 4.72
CA VAL A 759 -13.55 -18.43 5.14
C VAL A 759 -14.15 -19.22 6.30
N GLU A 760 -13.91 -20.53 6.40
CA GLU A 760 -14.29 -21.34 7.57
C GLU A 760 -13.47 -20.96 8.81
N TRP A 761 -12.18 -20.67 8.65
CA TRP A 761 -11.34 -20.15 9.73
C TRP A 761 -11.85 -18.81 10.28
N LEU A 762 -12.41 -17.96 9.40
CA LEU A 762 -13.00 -16.66 9.77
C LEU A 762 -14.47 -16.74 10.20
N LEU A 763 -15.14 -17.88 10.00
CA LEU A 763 -16.60 -18.04 10.07
C LEU A 763 -17.26 -17.35 11.27
N GLN A 764 -16.70 -17.58 12.47
CA GLN A 764 -17.24 -17.02 13.71
C GLN A 764 -16.51 -15.75 14.15
N ALA A 765 -15.23 -15.62 13.79
CA ALA A 765 -14.36 -14.55 14.28
C ALA A 765 -14.49 -13.24 13.49
N GLN A 766 -14.75 -13.32 12.17
CA GLN A 766 -14.87 -12.16 11.27
C GLN A 766 -15.74 -12.46 10.04
N PRO A 767 -17.07 -12.39 10.15
CA PRO A 767 -17.96 -12.47 8.99
C PRO A 767 -17.62 -11.47 7.88
N GLU A 768 -17.32 -10.22 8.24
CA GLU A 768 -17.04 -9.17 7.25
C GLU A 768 -15.74 -9.42 6.49
N VAL A 769 -14.66 -9.82 7.17
CA VAL A 769 -13.39 -10.16 6.50
C VAL A 769 -13.54 -11.43 5.67
N ALA A 770 -14.33 -12.42 6.10
CA ALA A 770 -14.63 -13.59 5.28
C ALA A 770 -15.32 -13.20 3.96
N ALA A 771 -16.28 -12.26 4.00
CA ALA A 771 -16.91 -11.72 2.80
C ALA A 771 -15.90 -10.95 1.92
N GLN A 772 -15.00 -10.16 2.52
CA GLN A 772 -13.91 -9.48 1.80
C GLN A 772 -12.97 -10.49 1.12
N CYS A 773 -12.64 -11.61 1.79
CA CYS A 773 -11.85 -12.69 1.20
C CYS A 773 -12.53 -13.25 -0.06
N ILE A 774 -13.84 -13.50 -0.03
CA ILE A 774 -14.57 -14.01 -1.20
C ILE A 774 -14.58 -12.98 -2.35
N LEU A 775 -14.82 -11.71 -2.03
CA LEU A 775 -14.97 -10.65 -3.04
C LEU A 775 -13.64 -10.16 -3.63
N GLY A 776 -12.58 -10.12 -2.81
CA GLY A 776 -11.33 -9.44 -3.12
C GLY A 776 -10.15 -10.36 -3.45
N SER A 777 -10.19 -11.64 -3.06
CA SER A 777 -9.04 -12.54 -3.24
C SER A 777 -8.86 -13.05 -4.67
N GLY A 778 -9.92 -12.99 -5.48
CA GLY A 778 -9.95 -13.65 -6.80
C GLY A 778 -10.11 -15.18 -6.72
N ALA A 779 -10.29 -15.75 -5.53
CA ALA A 779 -10.52 -17.18 -5.36
C ALA A 779 -11.98 -17.57 -5.65
N MET A 780 -12.19 -18.85 -5.96
CA MET A 780 -13.52 -19.45 -6.05
C MET A 780 -14.01 -19.87 -4.66
N VAL A 781 -15.34 -19.87 -4.49
CA VAL A 781 -16.01 -20.41 -3.30
C VAL A 781 -17.20 -21.27 -3.75
N PRO A 782 -17.35 -22.50 -3.23
CA PRO A 782 -18.51 -23.35 -3.50
C PRO A 782 -19.82 -22.75 -2.98
N ASP A 783 -20.94 -23.11 -3.62
CA ASP A 783 -22.28 -22.71 -3.19
C ASP A 783 -22.61 -23.25 -1.80
N GLU A 784 -22.15 -24.46 -1.47
CA GLU A 784 -22.35 -25.11 -0.17
C GLU A 784 -21.72 -24.30 0.96
N THR A 785 -20.51 -23.77 0.72
CA THR A 785 -19.81 -22.90 1.66
C THR A 785 -20.61 -21.61 1.86
N LEU A 786 -21.08 -20.96 0.78
CA LEU A 786 -21.94 -19.76 0.90
C LEU A 786 -23.22 -20.03 1.71
N VAL A 787 -23.84 -21.19 1.53
CA VAL A 787 -25.01 -21.60 2.33
C VAL A 787 -24.64 -21.74 3.81
N GLN A 788 -23.52 -22.39 4.13
CA GLN A 788 -23.03 -22.52 5.50
C GLN A 788 -22.75 -21.16 6.15
N LEU A 789 -22.09 -20.24 5.44
CA LEU A 789 -21.85 -18.87 5.91
C LEU A 789 -23.18 -18.17 6.23
N ARG A 790 -24.16 -18.26 5.31
CA ARG A 790 -25.48 -17.67 5.51
C ARG A 790 -26.18 -18.21 6.76
N GLU A 791 -26.22 -19.53 6.93
CA GLU A 791 -26.90 -20.14 8.09
C GLU A 791 -26.20 -19.81 9.41
N ALA A 792 -24.86 -19.65 9.40
CA ALA A 792 -24.11 -19.23 10.58
C ALA A 792 -24.30 -17.75 10.93
N TRP A 793 -24.41 -16.87 9.93
CA TRP A 793 -24.43 -15.42 10.12
C TRP A 793 -25.82 -14.84 10.30
N ARG A 794 -26.84 -15.37 9.62
CA ARG A 794 -28.20 -14.82 9.64
C ARG A 794 -28.77 -14.65 11.07
N PRO A 795 -28.63 -15.62 12.01
CA PRO A 795 -29.16 -15.47 13.37
C PRO A 795 -28.48 -14.33 14.16
N ARG A 796 -27.20 -14.04 13.88
CA ARG A 796 -26.41 -13.03 14.58
C ARG A 796 -26.90 -11.60 14.35
N LEU A 797 -27.62 -11.35 13.26
CA LEU A 797 -28.20 -10.03 12.95
C LEU A 797 -29.20 -9.55 14.00
N THR A 798 -29.80 -10.46 14.76
CA THR A 798 -30.84 -10.16 15.77
C THR A 798 -30.50 -10.72 17.15
N ASP A 799 -29.33 -11.34 17.33
CA ASP A 799 -28.90 -11.92 18.61
C ASP A 799 -28.30 -10.86 19.52
N LEU A 800 -29.15 -10.26 20.36
CA LEU A 800 -28.73 -9.23 21.33
C LEU A 800 -27.91 -9.81 22.49
N ALA A 801 -27.94 -11.12 22.72
CA ALA A 801 -27.18 -11.76 23.78
C ALA A 801 -25.76 -12.11 23.32
N GLY A 802 -25.63 -12.66 22.11
CA GLY A 802 -24.35 -13.01 21.49
C GLY A 802 -23.59 -11.80 20.93
N ASP A 803 -24.29 -10.88 20.27
CA ASP A 803 -23.72 -9.68 19.65
C ASP A 803 -24.49 -8.43 20.13
N PRO A 804 -24.29 -7.98 21.40
CA PRO A 804 -25.04 -6.85 21.98
C PRO A 804 -24.75 -5.50 21.31
N ALA A 805 -23.54 -5.31 20.78
CA ALA A 805 -23.13 -4.09 20.09
C ALA A 805 -23.77 -4.01 18.69
N PRO A 806 -24.51 -2.95 18.34
CA PRO A 806 -25.01 -2.73 16.99
C PRO A 806 -23.94 -2.80 15.90
N GLU A 807 -22.70 -2.37 16.18
CA GLU A 807 -21.56 -2.44 15.28
C GLU A 807 -21.23 -3.89 14.86
N ALA A 808 -21.35 -4.83 15.79
CA ALA A 808 -21.15 -6.26 15.55
C ALA A 808 -22.20 -6.78 14.56
N ARG A 809 -23.48 -6.51 14.84
CA ARG A 809 -24.60 -6.92 13.98
C ARG A 809 -24.54 -6.23 12.61
N ALA A 810 -24.09 -4.98 12.56
CA ALA A 810 -23.86 -4.25 11.32
C ALA A 810 -22.75 -4.88 10.46
N ALA A 811 -21.65 -5.35 11.07
CA ALA A 811 -20.59 -6.07 10.36
C ALA A 811 -21.09 -7.40 9.76
N VAL A 812 -21.92 -8.15 10.49
CA VAL A 812 -22.62 -9.33 9.95
C VAL A 812 -23.54 -8.93 8.79
N GLY A 813 -24.27 -7.82 8.93
CA GLY A 813 -25.16 -7.27 7.90
C GLY A 813 -24.43 -6.97 6.59
N ARG A 814 -23.26 -6.32 6.69
CA ARG A 814 -22.39 -6.04 5.53
C ARG A 814 -21.85 -7.32 4.88
N ALA A 815 -21.48 -8.32 5.68
CA ALA A 815 -21.02 -9.62 5.17
C ALA A 815 -22.10 -10.31 4.32
N LEU A 816 -23.33 -10.40 4.83
CA LEU A 816 -24.46 -10.99 4.11
C LEU A 816 -24.91 -10.12 2.92
N GLY A 817 -24.89 -8.80 3.07
CA GLY A 817 -25.31 -7.84 2.06
C GLY A 817 -24.34 -7.70 0.89
N GLY A 818 -23.06 -8.05 1.09
CA GLY A 818 -22.02 -7.97 0.06
C GLY A 818 -21.91 -9.22 -0.82
N LEU A 819 -22.46 -10.35 -0.38
CA LEU A 819 -22.34 -11.63 -1.08
C LEU A 819 -23.61 -12.00 -1.83
N SER A 820 -23.46 -12.88 -2.82
CA SER A 820 -24.57 -13.43 -3.61
C SER A 820 -24.42 -14.94 -3.80
N LEU A 821 -25.55 -15.65 -3.85
CA LEU A 821 -25.63 -17.06 -4.18
C LEU A 821 -26.43 -17.21 -5.48
N ARG A 822 -25.79 -17.75 -6.53
CA ARG A 822 -26.40 -17.90 -7.88
C ARG A 822 -27.06 -16.61 -8.39
N GLY A 823 -26.42 -15.47 -8.12
CA GLY A 823 -26.88 -14.14 -8.53
C GLY A 823 -28.03 -13.55 -7.71
N LEU A 824 -28.48 -14.21 -6.63
CA LEU A 824 -29.40 -13.65 -5.63
C LEU A 824 -28.61 -13.16 -4.41
N PRO A 825 -29.07 -12.12 -3.69
CA PRO A 825 -28.45 -11.69 -2.43
C PRO A 825 -28.30 -12.86 -1.44
N LEU A 826 -27.18 -12.90 -0.72
CA LEU A 826 -26.96 -13.95 0.28
C LEU A 826 -27.88 -13.79 1.49
N ASP A 827 -28.19 -12.55 1.89
CA ASP A 827 -29.27 -12.25 2.85
C ASP A 827 -30.64 -12.57 2.23
N ASN A 828 -31.22 -13.69 2.65
CA ASN A 828 -32.52 -14.18 2.19
C ASN A 828 -33.63 -14.02 3.25
N ARG A 829 -33.44 -13.14 4.24
CA ARG A 829 -34.48 -12.87 5.24
C ARG A 829 -35.74 -12.34 4.55
N HIS A 830 -36.89 -12.77 5.07
CA HIS A 830 -38.18 -12.31 4.58
C HIS A 830 -38.29 -10.79 4.70
N GLY A 831 -38.79 -10.12 3.65
CA GLY A 831 -38.92 -8.67 3.63
C GLY A 831 -37.64 -7.88 3.29
N VAL A 832 -36.49 -8.56 3.16
CA VAL A 832 -35.18 -7.94 2.92
C VAL A 832 -34.70 -8.18 1.49
N GLY A 833 -34.81 -9.43 1.04
CA GLY A 833 -34.25 -9.91 -0.22
C GLY A 833 -35.23 -9.93 -1.39
N LEU A 834 -35.02 -10.89 -2.29
CA LEU A 834 -35.79 -11.08 -3.52
C LEU A 834 -36.44 -12.47 -3.53
N ARG A 835 -37.60 -12.57 -4.18
CA ARG A 835 -38.22 -13.84 -4.60
C ARG A 835 -37.98 -14.07 -6.08
N VAL A 836 -37.89 -15.33 -6.48
CA VAL A 836 -37.82 -15.73 -7.90
C VAL A 836 -39.17 -16.32 -8.28
N ASP A 837 -39.78 -15.79 -9.34
CA ASP A 837 -41.02 -16.32 -9.87
C ASP A 837 -40.78 -17.70 -10.50
N ALA A 838 -41.65 -18.66 -10.17
CA ALA A 838 -41.53 -20.03 -10.64
C ALA A 838 -41.79 -20.15 -12.16
N GLU A 839 -42.65 -19.30 -12.73
CA GLU A 839 -43.11 -19.41 -14.11
C GLU A 839 -42.13 -18.76 -15.11
N ASP A 840 -41.62 -17.57 -14.83
CA ASP A 840 -40.77 -16.80 -15.75
C ASP A 840 -39.35 -16.52 -15.23
N GLN A 841 -38.99 -17.04 -14.05
CA GLN A 841 -37.70 -16.85 -13.39
C GLN A 841 -37.35 -15.38 -13.11
N ARG A 842 -38.34 -14.47 -13.14
CA ARG A 842 -38.15 -13.06 -12.82
C ARG A 842 -37.92 -12.84 -11.33
N ARG A 843 -37.07 -11.87 -11.01
CA ARG A 843 -36.79 -11.47 -9.63
C ARG A 843 -37.76 -10.38 -9.21
N VAL A 844 -38.49 -10.60 -8.12
CA VAL A 844 -39.47 -9.66 -7.58
C VAL A 844 -39.10 -9.33 -6.13
N PRO A 845 -39.27 -8.07 -5.67
CA PRO A 845 -39.08 -7.71 -4.27
C PRO A 845 -39.85 -8.61 -3.31
N ASP A 846 -39.19 -9.10 -2.27
CA ASP A 846 -39.86 -9.76 -1.16
C ASP A 846 -40.29 -8.72 -0.13
N ILE A 847 -41.60 -8.50 0.04
CA ILE A 847 -42.13 -7.49 0.96
C ILE A 847 -42.81 -8.20 2.13
N ASP A 848 -42.33 -7.94 3.34
CA ASP A 848 -42.97 -8.36 4.59
C ASP A 848 -43.98 -7.29 5.01
N TRP A 849 -45.27 -7.60 4.84
CA TRP A 849 -46.37 -6.69 5.12
C TRP A 849 -46.85 -6.82 6.57
N VAL A 850 -46.83 -5.71 7.29
CA VAL A 850 -47.39 -5.59 8.64
C VAL A 850 -48.78 -4.95 8.57
N ASP A 851 -49.79 -5.62 9.14
CA ASP A 851 -51.16 -5.10 9.23
C ASP A 851 -51.29 -4.05 10.35
N ILE A 852 -51.68 -2.83 9.98
CA ILE A 852 -52.00 -1.75 10.91
C ILE A 852 -53.53 -1.62 11.02
N PRO A 853 -54.13 -1.82 12.20
CA PRO A 853 -55.58 -1.86 12.35
C PRO A 853 -56.23 -0.47 12.23
N THR A 854 -57.51 -0.45 11.85
CA THR A 854 -58.35 0.75 11.97
C THR A 854 -58.38 1.22 13.42
N GLY A 855 -58.42 2.53 13.64
CA GLY A 855 -58.69 3.12 14.95
C GLY A 855 -57.99 4.44 15.21
N GLU A 856 -58.31 5.01 16.37
CA GLU A 856 -57.77 6.27 16.87
C GLU A 856 -56.28 6.17 17.26
N PHE A 857 -55.51 7.21 16.94
CA PHE A 857 -54.18 7.43 17.48
C PHE A 857 -53.93 8.92 17.72
N ARG A 858 -53.02 9.22 18.64
CA ARG A 858 -52.52 10.58 18.87
C ARG A 858 -51.55 10.91 17.74
N TYR A 859 -51.71 12.02 17.02
CA TYR A 859 -50.94 12.51 15.86
C TYR A 859 -50.16 13.80 16.19
N GLY A 860 -48.95 13.96 15.63
CA GLY A 860 -48.09 15.13 15.81
C GLY A 860 -47.58 15.39 17.23
N GLU A 861 -46.77 16.46 17.38
CA GLU A 861 -46.21 16.91 18.67
C GLU A 861 -47.31 17.29 19.69
N GLU A 862 -48.42 17.86 19.23
CA GLU A 862 -49.57 18.22 20.06
C GLU A 862 -50.42 17.00 20.49
N LYS A 863 -50.11 15.80 19.98
CA LYS A 863 -50.79 14.54 20.28
C LYS A 863 -52.32 14.59 20.02
N THR A 864 -52.73 15.26 18.94
CA THR A 864 -54.13 15.38 18.55
C THR A 864 -54.71 14.02 18.15
N THR A 865 -55.85 13.63 18.71
CA THR A 865 -56.50 12.36 18.34
C THR A 865 -57.08 12.42 16.93
N ILE A 866 -56.67 11.50 16.06
CA ILE A 866 -57.25 11.28 14.73
C ILE A 866 -57.52 9.79 14.49
N GLU A 867 -58.45 9.48 13.59
CA GLU A 867 -58.79 8.11 13.21
C GLU A 867 -58.27 7.78 11.81
N LEU A 868 -57.67 6.59 11.64
CA LEU A 868 -57.22 6.08 10.34
C LEU A 868 -57.80 4.69 10.07
N SER A 869 -58.16 4.42 8.82
CA SER A 869 -58.52 3.10 8.32
C SER A 869 -57.36 2.11 8.40
N ALA A 870 -57.65 0.82 8.30
CA ALA A 870 -56.63 -0.22 8.25
C ALA A 870 -55.81 -0.14 6.95
N PHE A 871 -54.51 -0.42 7.06
CA PHE A 871 -53.58 -0.49 5.94
C PHE A 871 -52.47 -1.49 6.26
N ARG A 872 -51.70 -1.88 5.24
CA ARG A 872 -50.46 -2.65 5.41
C ARG A 872 -49.27 -1.76 5.15
N ILE A 873 -48.20 -1.94 5.91
CA ILE A 873 -46.93 -1.24 5.71
C ILE A 873 -45.78 -2.24 5.64
N ALA A 874 -44.80 -1.97 4.79
CA ALA A 874 -43.59 -2.78 4.76
C ALA A 874 -42.86 -2.71 6.11
N ARG A 875 -42.45 -3.88 6.65
CA ARG A 875 -41.73 -3.97 7.93
C ARG A 875 -40.45 -3.15 7.94
N PHE A 876 -39.75 -3.14 6.80
CA PHE A 876 -38.48 -2.46 6.59
C PHE A 876 -38.58 -1.39 5.48
N PRO A 877 -37.67 -0.41 5.45
CA PRO A 877 -37.42 0.40 4.26
C PRO A 877 -37.08 -0.48 3.05
N ILE A 878 -37.40 -0.01 1.84
CA ILE A 878 -37.07 -0.71 0.60
C ILE A 878 -35.55 -0.83 0.49
N THR A 879 -35.05 -2.04 0.29
CA THR A 879 -33.61 -2.32 0.22
C THR A 879 -33.04 -2.04 -1.17
N THR A 880 -31.71 -1.92 -1.25
CA THR A 880 -31.00 -1.71 -2.51
C THR A 880 -31.29 -2.81 -3.52
N CYS A 881 -31.36 -4.09 -3.11
CA CYS A 881 -31.65 -5.17 -4.05
C CYS A 881 -33.11 -5.16 -4.54
N GLN A 882 -34.07 -4.81 -3.68
CA GLN A 882 -35.47 -4.67 -4.07
C GLN A 882 -35.65 -3.53 -5.09
N PHE A 883 -35.01 -2.38 -4.87
CA PHE A 883 -35.04 -1.28 -5.84
C PHE A 883 -34.32 -1.63 -7.15
N GLN A 884 -33.28 -2.47 -7.10
CA GLN A 884 -32.55 -2.89 -8.29
C GLN A 884 -33.44 -3.63 -9.30
N CYS A 885 -34.46 -4.38 -8.86
CA CYS A 885 -35.45 -4.99 -9.75
C CYS A 885 -36.15 -3.97 -10.66
N PHE A 886 -36.51 -2.78 -10.14
CA PHE A 886 -37.10 -1.70 -10.94
C PHE A 886 -36.13 -1.15 -11.99
N ILE A 887 -34.84 -1.04 -11.64
CA ILE A 887 -33.80 -0.60 -12.57
C ILE A 887 -33.58 -1.65 -13.67
N ASP A 888 -33.44 -2.92 -13.28
CA ASP A 888 -33.17 -4.04 -14.19
C ASP A 888 -34.29 -4.25 -15.22
N GLU A 889 -35.54 -3.96 -14.83
CA GLU A 889 -36.70 -4.02 -15.72
C GLU A 889 -36.93 -2.76 -16.57
N ARG A 890 -35.94 -1.86 -16.60
CA ARG A 890 -35.96 -0.60 -17.36
C ARG A 890 -37.03 0.38 -16.88
N GLY A 891 -37.26 0.43 -15.56
CA GLY A 891 -38.25 1.32 -14.94
C GLY A 891 -38.06 2.80 -15.27
N TYR A 892 -36.81 3.24 -15.45
CA TYR A 892 -36.47 4.62 -15.85
C TYR A 892 -36.83 4.92 -17.32
N GLN A 893 -36.93 3.92 -18.19
CA GLN A 893 -37.24 4.11 -19.60
C GLN A 893 -38.74 4.04 -19.90
N ARG A 894 -39.56 3.42 -19.03
CA ARG A 894 -40.99 3.21 -19.27
C ARG A 894 -41.83 4.37 -18.75
N GLU A 895 -42.40 5.15 -19.66
CA GLU A 895 -43.19 6.36 -19.32
C GLU A 895 -44.43 6.08 -18.45
N GLU A 896 -44.99 4.86 -18.50
CA GLU A 896 -46.14 4.46 -17.68
C GLU A 896 -45.93 4.68 -16.17
N TRP A 897 -44.71 4.47 -15.66
CA TRP A 897 -44.39 4.67 -14.24
C TRP A 897 -44.25 6.15 -13.86
N TRP A 898 -43.98 7.02 -14.84
CA TRP A 898 -43.67 8.43 -14.62
C TRP A 898 -44.83 9.38 -14.93
N GLN A 899 -46.01 8.87 -15.28
CA GLN A 899 -47.17 9.70 -15.62
C GLN A 899 -47.50 10.69 -14.48
N GLY A 900 -47.46 11.99 -14.79
CA GLY A 900 -47.69 13.07 -13.81
C GLY A 900 -46.53 13.34 -12.84
N LEU A 901 -45.39 12.65 -12.98
CA LEU A 901 -44.18 12.84 -12.17
C LEU A 901 -43.08 13.54 -12.98
N ALA A 902 -42.20 14.27 -12.31
CA ALA A 902 -41.01 14.81 -12.98
C ALA A 902 -39.99 13.68 -13.19
N LYS A 903 -39.85 13.23 -14.44
CA LYS A 903 -38.93 12.15 -14.81
C LYS A 903 -37.48 12.51 -14.52
N GLN A 904 -36.78 11.54 -13.96
CA GLN A 904 -35.35 11.61 -13.68
C GLN A 904 -34.55 10.94 -14.82
N PRO A 905 -33.40 11.52 -15.26
CA PRO A 905 -32.71 11.04 -16.45
C PRO A 905 -32.04 9.68 -16.24
N THR A 906 -31.42 9.46 -15.08
CA THR A 906 -30.69 8.23 -14.74
C THR A 906 -30.78 7.92 -13.24
N PRO A 907 -30.68 6.64 -12.85
CA PRO A 907 -30.49 6.26 -11.46
C PRO A 907 -29.14 6.78 -10.95
N ARG A 908 -29.08 7.24 -9.69
CA ARG A 908 -27.80 7.43 -8.99
C ARG A 908 -27.39 6.11 -8.33
N PRO A 909 -26.10 5.76 -8.26
CA PRO A 909 -25.67 4.64 -7.44
C PRO A 909 -25.88 4.97 -5.95
N PRO A 910 -26.19 3.99 -5.11
CA PRO A 910 -26.15 4.18 -3.67
C PRO A 910 -24.71 4.50 -3.21
N MET A 911 -24.57 5.28 -2.15
CA MET A 911 -23.32 5.51 -1.44
C MET A 911 -22.75 4.21 -0.87
N TRP A 912 -23.60 3.32 -0.35
CA TRP A 912 -23.20 1.99 0.13
C TRP A 912 -23.86 0.88 -0.69
N SER A 913 -23.06 0.04 -1.31
CA SER A 913 -23.52 -0.94 -2.31
C SER A 913 -23.96 -2.29 -1.73
N TYR A 914 -24.42 -2.36 -0.48
CA TYR A 914 -24.88 -3.59 0.14
C TYR A 914 -26.34 -3.88 -0.21
N ALA A 915 -26.64 -5.11 -0.63
CA ALA A 915 -27.94 -5.52 -1.14
C ALA A 915 -29.10 -5.34 -0.14
N ASN A 916 -28.82 -5.53 1.15
CA ASN A 916 -29.77 -5.51 2.26
C ASN A 916 -29.80 -4.18 3.04
N HIS A 917 -29.05 -3.17 2.61
CA HIS A 917 -29.15 -1.81 3.14
C HIS A 917 -30.36 -1.09 2.54
N PRO A 918 -30.94 -0.11 3.24
CA PRO A 918 -32.01 0.73 2.69
C PRO A 918 -31.52 1.41 1.41
N ARG A 919 -32.42 1.52 0.42
CA ARG A 919 -32.14 2.23 -0.81
C ARG A 919 -32.19 3.74 -0.55
N GLU A 920 -31.03 4.35 -0.45
CA GLU A 920 -30.86 5.82 -0.41
C GLU A 920 -30.57 6.41 -1.81
N THR A 921 -30.28 7.72 -1.86
CA THR A 921 -30.03 8.49 -3.10
C THR A 921 -31.15 8.38 -4.12
N VAL A 922 -32.38 8.27 -3.62
CA VAL A 922 -33.62 8.21 -4.40
C VAL A 922 -34.47 9.44 -4.13
N SER A 923 -34.99 10.01 -5.21
CA SER A 923 -35.94 11.12 -5.14
C SER A 923 -37.35 10.64 -4.86
N TRP A 924 -38.19 11.53 -4.36
CA TRP A 924 -39.61 11.27 -4.15
C TRP A 924 -40.30 10.76 -5.43
N TYR A 925 -39.97 11.33 -6.59
CA TYR A 925 -40.52 10.87 -7.88
C TYR A 925 -40.08 9.44 -8.25
N GLU A 926 -38.83 9.07 -7.95
CA GLU A 926 -38.33 7.70 -8.17
C GLU A 926 -39.03 6.70 -7.25
N ALA A 927 -39.24 7.06 -5.98
CA ALA A 927 -39.97 6.25 -5.03
C ALA A 927 -41.44 6.03 -5.44
N MET A 928 -42.12 7.06 -5.93
CA MET A 928 -43.48 6.96 -6.48
C MET A 928 -43.55 6.10 -7.75
N ALA A 929 -42.59 6.24 -8.66
CA ALA A 929 -42.49 5.41 -9.86
C ALA A 929 -42.25 3.93 -9.49
N PHE A 930 -41.40 3.67 -8.49
CA PHE A 930 -41.18 2.34 -7.93
C PHE A 930 -42.47 1.76 -7.34
N CYS A 931 -43.23 2.52 -6.55
CA CYS A 931 -44.51 2.07 -5.98
C CYS A 931 -45.50 1.61 -7.07
N ARG A 932 -45.62 2.38 -8.16
CA ARG A 932 -46.50 2.03 -9.29
C ARG A 932 -46.06 0.76 -10.00
N TRP A 933 -44.76 0.61 -10.22
CA TRP A 933 -44.20 -0.60 -10.80
C TRP A 933 -44.41 -1.82 -9.89
N LEU A 934 -44.16 -1.68 -8.58
CA LEU A 934 -44.37 -2.74 -7.60
C LEU A 934 -45.84 -3.13 -7.53
N GLU A 935 -46.75 -2.16 -7.58
CA GLU A 935 -48.19 -2.40 -7.64
C GLU A 935 -48.57 -3.28 -8.84
N ALA A 936 -48.09 -2.93 -10.04
CA ALA A 936 -48.34 -3.72 -11.24
C ALA A 936 -47.84 -5.16 -11.09
N ARG A 937 -46.63 -5.33 -10.54
CA ARG A 937 -46.02 -6.65 -10.33
C ARG A 937 -46.78 -7.51 -9.31
N LEU A 938 -47.20 -6.93 -8.19
CA LEU A 938 -47.98 -7.65 -7.19
C LEU A 938 -49.39 -7.98 -7.70
N ARG A 939 -49.98 -7.11 -8.53
CA ARG A 939 -51.30 -7.33 -9.15
C ARG A 939 -51.27 -8.45 -10.18
N GLU A 940 -50.28 -8.46 -11.07
CA GLU A 940 -50.07 -9.54 -12.05
C GLU A 940 -49.96 -10.92 -11.36
N ARG A 941 -49.42 -10.95 -10.13
CA ARG A 941 -49.22 -12.17 -9.35
C ARG A 941 -50.38 -12.50 -8.41
N GLY A 942 -51.46 -11.72 -8.42
CA GLY A 942 -52.61 -11.92 -7.54
C GLY A 942 -52.32 -11.73 -6.04
N GLU A 943 -51.22 -11.04 -5.70
CA GLU A 943 -50.81 -10.78 -4.32
C GLU A 943 -51.39 -9.48 -3.76
N LEU A 944 -52.02 -8.66 -4.61
CA LEU A 944 -52.79 -7.50 -4.19
C LEU A 944 -54.28 -7.85 -4.05
N PRO A 945 -54.95 -7.37 -2.98
CA PRO A 945 -56.40 -7.46 -2.89
C PRO A 945 -57.07 -6.68 -4.02
N GLU A 946 -58.32 -7.02 -4.32
CA GLU A 946 -59.11 -6.31 -5.33
C GLU A 946 -59.19 -4.81 -4.98
N GLY A 947 -58.82 -3.96 -5.94
CA GLY A 947 -58.73 -2.51 -5.74
C GLY A 947 -57.54 -2.03 -4.91
N GLY A 948 -56.70 -2.92 -4.37
CA GLY A 948 -55.53 -2.58 -3.57
C GLY A 948 -54.52 -1.70 -4.33
N GLN A 949 -53.95 -0.72 -3.62
CA GLN A 949 -52.96 0.22 -4.16
C GLN A 949 -51.67 0.21 -3.36
N VAL A 950 -50.53 0.28 -4.06
CA VAL A 950 -49.20 0.41 -3.44
C VAL A 950 -48.70 1.83 -3.65
N ARG A 951 -48.34 2.50 -2.56
CA ARG A 951 -47.86 3.88 -2.57
C ARG A 951 -46.90 4.16 -1.43
N LEU A 952 -46.33 5.37 -1.41
CA LEU A 952 -45.68 5.90 -0.22
C LEU A 952 -46.70 6.05 0.92
N PRO A 953 -46.30 5.84 2.18
CA PRO A 953 -47.15 6.16 3.32
C PRO A 953 -47.50 7.64 3.31
N SER A 954 -48.70 7.98 3.77
CA SER A 954 -48.91 9.34 4.28
C SER A 954 -48.16 9.52 5.59
N GLU A 955 -47.81 10.75 5.95
CA GLU A 955 -47.16 11.06 7.22
C GLU A 955 -47.96 10.49 8.41
N ARG A 956 -49.29 10.59 8.35
CA ARG A 956 -50.18 10.07 9.41
C ARG A 956 -50.13 8.55 9.51
N GLU A 957 -50.10 7.84 8.38
CA GLU A 957 -49.95 6.38 8.36
C GLU A 957 -48.57 5.96 8.88
N TRP A 958 -47.52 6.67 8.48
CA TRP A 958 -46.16 6.45 8.95
C TRP A 958 -46.05 6.62 10.47
N GLU A 959 -46.56 7.75 11.00
CA GLU A 959 -46.50 8.06 12.42
C GLU A 959 -47.38 7.14 13.26
N LYS A 960 -48.54 6.69 12.75
CA LYS A 960 -49.35 5.66 13.41
C LYS A 960 -48.57 4.34 13.50
N ALA A 961 -47.92 3.93 12.41
CA ALA A 961 -47.11 2.72 12.39
C ALA A 961 -45.94 2.82 13.40
N ALA A 962 -45.34 4.00 13.56
CA ALA A 962 -44.24 4.23 14.49
C ALA A 962 -44.71 4.24 15.95
N ARG A 963 -45.75 5.02 16.23
CA ARG A 963 -46.12 5.38 17.60
C ARG A 963 -47.18 4.48 18.23
N GLY A 964 -47.98 3.77 17.44
CA GLY A 964 -49.19 3.14 17.97
C GLY A 964 -50.20 4.18 18.47
N SER A 965 -51.05 3.78 19.43
CA SER A 965 -52.16 4.60 19.93
C SER A 965 -51.85 5.43 21.19
N ASP A 966 -50.73 5.17 21.86
CA ASP A 966 -50.42 5.74 23.19
C ASP A 966 -49.65 7.06 23.16
N GLY A 967 -49.13 7.47 22.02
CA GLY A 967 -48.42 8.75 21.88
C GLY A 967 -46.98 8.72 22.42
N ARG A 968 -46.31 7.56 22.38
CA ARG A 968 -44.87 7.39 22.70
C ARG A 968 -43.94 8.27 21.85
N GLU A 969 -42.75 8.55 22.37
CA GLU A 969 -41.79 9.42 21.70
C GLU A 969 -40.99 8.70 20.60
N PHE A 970 -40.51 7.49 20.89
CA PHE A 970 -39.84 6.60 19.95
C PHE A 970 -40.69 5.35 19.69
N PRO A 971 -40.44 4.58 18.62
CA PRO A 971 -41.24 3.39 18.32
C PRO A 971 -41.32 2.39 19.49
N TRP A 972 -40.25 2.26 20.24
CA TRP A 972 -40.16 1.38 21.42
C TRP A 972 -40.55 2.06 22.75
N GLY A 973 -40.86 3.37 22.77
CA GLY A 973 -41.22 4.10 23.99
C GLY A 973 -40.30 5.30 24.28
N GLU A 974 -39.63 5.25 25.42
CA GLU A 974 -38.61 6.23 25.85
C GLU A 974 -37.27 5.97 25.15
N PHE A 975 -36.42 6.99 25.04
CA PHE A 975 -35.10 6.83 24.42
C PHE A 975 -34.26 5.77 25.15
N GLN A 976 -33.63 4.90 24.36
CA GLN A 976 -32.69 3.89 24.83
C GLN A 976 -31.53 3.79 23.82
N PRO A 977 -30.27 3.90 24.26
CA PRO A 977 -29.11 3.73 23.37
C PRO A 977 -29.14 2.38 22.64
N GLY A 978 -28.66 2.37 21.41
CA GLY A 978 -28.50 1.17 20.58
C GLY A 978 -29.81 0.57 20.07
N HIS A 979 -30.92 1.31 20.09
CA HIS A 979 -32.23 0.86 19.59
C HIS A 979 -32.53 1.26 18.15
N ALA A 980 -31.69 2.12 17.56
CA ALA A 980 -31.78 2.52 16.16
C ALA A 980 -30.39 2.95 15.64
N ASN A 981 -30.25 3.07 14.32
CA ASN A 981 -29.03 3.57 13.69
C ASN A 981 -29.09 5.11 13.62
N MET A 982 -28.43 5.81 14.53
CA MET A 982 -28.35 7.27 14.60
C MET A 982 -26.98 7.69 15.19
N ASP A 983 -26.66 8.98 15.17
CA ASP A 983 -25.46 9.50 15.84
C ASP A 983 -25.77 9.83 17.30
N GLU A 984 -25.59 8.85 18.19
CA GLU A 984 -25.83 9.05 19.63
C GLU A 984 -24.70 9.83 20.31
N GLN A 985 -23.55 9.96 19.64
CA GLN A 985 -22.38 10.68 20.16
C GLN A 985 -22.53 12.20 19.97
N TRP A 986 -23.27 12.64 18.95
CA TRP A 986 -23.51 14.05 18.65
C TRP A 986 -24.07 14.82 19.86
N ASP A 987 -25.10 14.27 20.51
CA ASP A 987 -25.72 14.85 21.70
C ASP A 987 -25.18 14.25 23.02
N GLY A 988 -24.22 13.33 22.94
CA GLY A 988 -23.68 12.62 24.11
C GLY A 988 -24.70 11.74 24.83
N VAL A 989 -25.72 11.25 24.11
CA VAL A 989 -26.83 10.44 24.67
C VAL A 989 -26.54 8.94 24.67
N GLY A 990 -25.52 8.51 23.94
CA GLY A 990 -25.09 7.13 23.88
C GLY A 990 -23.75 6.95 23.15
N PRO A 991 -23.16 5.74 23.18
CA PRO A 991 -21.83 5.50 22.63
C PRO A 991 -21.84 5.13 21.14
N TYR A 992 -23.01 4.86 20.55
CA TYR A 992 -23.10 4.25 19.23
C TYR A 992 -23.17 5.28 18.10
N ASN A 993 -22.36 5.06 17.07
CA ASN A 993 -22.43 5.78 15.79
C ASN A 993 -21.83 4.90 14.70
N LEU A 994 -22.66 4.42 13.76
CA LEU A 994 -22.18 3.61 12.64
C LEU A 994 -21.59 4.45 11.50
N ALA A 995 -21.93 5.74 11.43
CA ALA A 995 -21.57 6.68 10.37
C ALA A 995 -21.93 6.22 8.94
N GLN A 996 -22.90 5.32 8.81
CA GLN A 996 -23.45 4.81 7.54
C GLN A 996 -24.78 4.10 7.77
N THR A 997 -25.51 3.84 6.68
CA THR A 997 -26.65 2.92 6.72
C THR A 997 -26.24 1.52 7.18
N SER A 998 -27.18 0.78 7.74
CA SER A 998 -27.02 -0.62 8.14
C SER A 998 -28.00 -1.54 7.40
N ALA A 999 -27.70 -2.84 7.37
CA ALA A 999 -28.65 -3.84 6.93
C ALA A 999 -29.96 -3.69 7.70
N VAL A 1000 -31.09 -3.76 6.98
CA VAL A 1000 -32.39 -3.55 7.62
C VAL A 1000 -32.69 -4.64 8.66
N GLY A 1001 -33.25 -4.24 9.80
CA GLY A 1001 -33.74 -5.14 10.84
C GLY A 1001 -32.69 -5.64 11.84
N ILE A 1002 -31.51 -5.01 11.93
CA ILE A 1002 -30.50 -5.36 12.95
C ILE A 1002 -30.78 -4.79 14.35
N TYR A 1003 -31.89 -4.07 14.50
CA TYR A 1003 -32.38 -3.46 15.74
C TYR A 1003 -33.74 -4.08 16.16
N PRO A 1004 -33.82 -5.37 16.51
CA PRO A 1004 -35.09 -5.99 16.91
C PRO A 1004 -35.76 -5.31 18.11
N GLN A 1005 -34.98 -4.73 19.02
CA GLN A 1005 -35.44 -3.92 20.15
C GLN A 1005 -36.02 -2.56 19.74
N GLY A 1006 -35.77 -2.12 18.51
CA GLY A 1006 -36.29 -0.87 17.94
C GLY A 1006 -37.70 -0.99 17.32
N ALA A 1007 -38.37 -2.12 17.51
CA ALA A 1007 -39.69 -2.39 16.96
C ALA A 1007 -40.77 -1.44 17.52
N SER A 1008 -41.66 -0.99 16.65
CA SER A 1008 -42.93 -0.35 17.04
C SER A 1008 -43.89 -1.36 17.71
N PRO A 1009 -45.02 -0.91 18.31
CA PRO A 1009 -46.07 -1.80 18.83
C PRO A 1009 -46.65 -2.78 17.81
N TYR A 1010 -46.55 -2.43 16.54
CA TYR A 1010 -47.02 -3.24 15.43
C TYR A 1010 -45.90 -4.08 14.80
N GLU A 1011 -44.71 -4.11 15.41
CA GLU A 1011 -43.53 -4.85 14.93
C GLU A 1011 -42.91 -4.32 13.62
N VAL A 1012 -43.29 -3.11 13.19
CA VAL A 1012 -42.60 -2.39 12.12
C VAL A 1012 -41.25 -1.90 12.65
N LEU A 1013 -40.19 -2.09 11.87
CA LEU A 1013 -38.81 -1.81 12.27
C LEU A 1013 -38.24 -0.59 11.54
N GLU A 1014 -37.21 0.00 12.15
CA GLU A 1014 -36.46 1.14 11.62
C GLU A 1014 -37.34 2.37 11.30
N LEU A 1015 -38.40 2.59 12.10
CA LEU A 1015 -39.16 3.85 12.09
C LEU A 1015 -38.48 4.93 12.95
N ALA A 1016 -37.17 4.78 13.16
CA ALA A 1016 -36.26 5.70 13.81
C ALA A 1016 -34.84 5.38 13.31
N GLY A 1017 -34.14 6.39 12.79
CA GLY A 1017 -32.79 6.26 12.25
C GLY A 1017 -32.69 5.49 10.93
N ASN A 1018 -31.48 5.04 10.61
CA ASN A 1018 -31.04 4.43 9.35
C ASN A 1018 -31.20 5.37 8.15
N VAL A 1019 -32.41 5.72 7.72
CA VAL A 1019 -32.65 6.71 6.65
C VAL A 1019 -33.91 7.52 6.94
N TRP A 1020 -33.90 8.79 6.55
CA TRP A 1020 -35.12 9.56 6.38
C TRP A 1020 -36.00 8.90 5.32
N GLU A 1021 -37.32 8.93 5.52
CA GLU A 1021 -38.24 8.28 4.61
C GLU A 1021 -39.24 9.22 3.97
N TRP A 1022 -39.30 9.17 2.64
CA TRP A 1022 -40.30 9.90 1.87
C TRP A 1022 -41.73 9.50 2.25
N CYS A 1023 -42.54 10.50 2.60
CA CYS A 1023 -43.99 10.40 2.68
C CYS A 1023 -44.67 10.99 1.44
N ALA A 1024 -45.93 10.61 1.20
CA ALA A 1024 -46.72 11.10 0.06
C ALA A 1024 -47.08 12.59 0.17
N ASP A 1025 -47.31 13.07 1.39
CA ASP A 1025 -47.83 14.40 1.68
C ASP A 1025 -46.87 15.52 1.30
N LYS A 1026 -47.44 16.65 0.86
CA LYS A 1026 -46.74 17.94 0.83
C LYS A 1026 -46.48 18.42 2.26
N PHE A 1027 -45.30 18.98 2.48
CA PHE A 1027 -44.92 19.47 3.79
C PHE A 1027 -45.75 20.68 4.22
N ASP A 1028 -45.93 21.65 3.31
CA ASP A 1028 -46.63 22.91 3.59
C ASP A 1028 -48.17 22.77 3.58
N GLU A 1029 -48.68 21.65 3.05
CA GLU A 1029 -50.12 21.34 2.92
C GLU A 1029 -50.40 19.92 3.47
N PRO A 1030 -50.38 19.71 4.81
CA PRO A 1030 -50.50 18.38 5.41
C PRO A 1030 -51.80 17.66 4.98
N GLY A 1031 -51.70 16.41 4.52
CA GLY A 1031 -52.81 15.62 3.98
C GLY A 1031 -53.00 15.76 2.47
N ASP A 1032 -52.33 16.72 1.81
CA ASP A 1032 -52.31 16.78 0.35
C ASP A 1032 -51.26 15.83 -0.23
N ILE A 1033 -51.76 14.70 -0.75
CA ILE A 1033 -50.97 13.65 -1.40
C ILE A 1033 -50.93 13.76 -2.92
N ASP A 1034 -51.34 14.89 -3.51
CA ASP A 1034 -51.31 15.11 -4.96
C ASP A 1034 -49.89 14.86 -5.49
N PRO A 1035 -49.72 13.92 -6.43
CA PRO A 1035 -48.41 13.64 -6.97
C PRO A 1035 -47.82 14.75 -7.85
N GLY A 1036 -48.63 15.74 -8.25
CA GLY A 1036 -48.21 16.90 -9.02
C GLY A 1036 -47.44 17.96 -8.21
N GLY A 1037 -46.83 18.90 -8.95
CA GLY A 1037 -46.21 20.09 -8.36
C GLY A 1037 -44.74 19.94 -7.94
N LYS A 1038 -44.17 21.06 -7.44
CA LYS A 1038 -42.77 21.18 -6.98
C LYS A 1038 -42.68 21.44 -5.47
N GLY A 1039 -43.78 21.28 -4.74
CA GLY A 1039 -43.83 21.50 -3.29
C GLY A 1039 -42.92 20.52 -2.56
N ARG A 1040 -42.35 20.96 -1.43
CA ARG A 1040 -41.54 20.10 -0.56
C ARG A 1040 -42.40 18.97 -0.02
N ARG A 1041 -41.79 17.80 0.17
CA ARG A 1041 -42.45 16.59 0.66
C ARG A 1041 -41.99 16.29 2.08
N VAL A 1042 -42.88 15.67 2.85
CA VAL A 1042 -42.55 15.25 4.21
C VAL A 1042 -41.53 14.12 4.15
N VAL A 1043 -40.53 14.20 5.01
CA VAL A 1043 -39.65 13.09 5.37
C VAL A 1043 -39.73 12.82 6.87
N SER A 1044 -39.73 11.55 7.26
CA SER A 1044 -39.92 11.12 8.65
C SER A 1044 -38.88 10.09 9.08
N GLY A 1045 -38.60 10.01 10.39
CA GLY A 1045 -37.82 8.94 11.02
C GLY A 1045 -36.37 9.26 11.39
N GLY A 1046 -35.76 10.33 10.90
CA GLY A 1046 -34.33 10.59 11.13
C GLY A 1046 -33.44 9.64 10.32
N SER A 1047 -32.12 9.81 10.40
CA SER A 1047 -31.16 8.99 9.64
C SER A 1047 -29.96 8.56 10.50
N TRP A 1048 -29.08 7.73 9.92
CA TRP A 1048 -27.84 7.27 10.57
C TRP A 1048 -26.91 8.40 11.02
N GLY A 1049 -27.00 9.58 10.40
CA GLY A 1049 -26.23 10.77 10.78
C GLY A 1049 -27.04 11.80 11.59
N GLY A 1050 -28.29 11.47 11.91
CA GLY A 1050 -29.20 12.32 12.66
C GLY A 1050 -28.99 12.22 14.18
N SER A 1051 -29.38 13.28 14.87
CA SER A 1051 -29.44 13.37 16.33
C SER A 1051 -30.63 12.58 16.89
N ARG A 1052 -30.64 12.38 18.21
CA ARG A 1052 -31.78 11.77 18.92
C ARG A 1052 -33.10 12.46 18.59
N ASP A 1053 -33.09 13.79 18.58
CA ASP A 1053 -34.31 14.59 18.43
C ASP A 1053 -34.95 14.42 17.04
N SER A 1054 -34.13 14.11 16.03
CA SER A 1054 -34.58 13.82 14.65
C SER A 1054 -35.22 12.44 14.50
N ALA A 1055 -34.91 11.49 15.40
CA ALA A 1055 -35.35 10.10 15.35
C ALA A 1055 -36.70 9.85 16.06
N ARG A 1056 -37.36 10.90 16.58
CA ARG A 1056 -38.66 10.80 17.28
C ARG A 1056 -39.79 10.53 16.29
N CYS A 1057 -40.83 9.79 16.73
CA CYS A 1057 -41.99 9.43 15.90
C CYS A 1057 -42.71 10.64 15.29
N ALA A 1058 -42.79 11.76 16.01
CA ALA A 1058 -43.46 12.98 15.56
C ALA A 1058 -42.55 13.94 14.78
N CYS A 1059 -41.26 13.62 14.68
CA CYS A 1059 -40.31 14.47 13.95
C CYS A 1059 -40.57 14.36 12.45
N ARG A 1060 -40.65 15.52 11.81
CA ARG A 1060 -40.84 15.67 10.36
C ARG A 1060 -39.87 16.72 9.86
N ASP A 1061 -39.35 16.51 8.65
CA ASP A 1061 -38.59 17.51 7.91
C ASP A 1061 -39.13 17.64 6.47
N ALA A 1062 -38.55 18.53 5.69
CA ALA A 1062 -39.04 18.93 4.37
C ALA A 1062 -37.92 18.94 3.32
N ASP A 1063 -37.98 18.01 2.38
CA ASP A 1063 -37.07 17.98 1.24
C ASP A 1063 -37.78 18.27 -0.09
N GLY A 1064 -37.02 18.78 -1.06
CA GLY A 1064 -37.50 18.97 -2.42
C GLY A 1064 -37.72 17.62 -3.10
N PRO A 1065 -38.79 17.42 -3.89
CA PRO A 1065 -39.13 16.11 -4.45
C PRO A 1065 -38.11 15.58 -5.50
N ARG A 1066 -37.09 16.37 -5.86
CA ARG A 1066 -35.98 16.00 -6.74
C ARG A 1066 -34.69 15.67 -5.99
N ASP A 1067 -34.65 15.93 -4.69
CA ASP A 1067 -33.46 15.75 -3.88
C ASP A 1067 -33.14 14.26 -3.75
N ARG A 1068 -31.85 13.95 -3.66
CA ARG A 1068 -31.31 12.58 -3.63
C ARG A 1068 -30.12 12.55 -2.70
N TYR A 1069 -30.40 12.67 -1.41
CA TYR A 1069 -29.38 12.61 -0.36
C TYR A 1069 -29.06 11.16 0.01
N HIS A 1070 -27.89 10.97 0.62
CA HIS A 1070 -27.34 9.66 0.94
C HIS A 1070 -27.88 9.10 2.26
N ASP A 1071 -28.81 9.80 2.87
CA ASP A 1071 -29.51 9.46 4.09
C ASP A 1071 -31.03 9.45 3.88
N LEU A 1072 -31.48 9.49 2.61
CA LEU A 1072 -32.88 9.63 2.22
C LEU A 1072 -33.35 8.44 1.38
N GLY A 1073 -34.26 7.66 1.94
CA GLY A 1073 -34.88 6.47 1.37
C GLY A 1073 -36.40 6.49 1.48
N PHE A 1074 -37.04 5.31 1.48
CA PHE A 1074 -38.49 5.20 1.59
C PHE A 1074 -38.94 3.77 1.95
N ARG A 1075 -40.18 3.66 2.43
CA ARG A 1075 -40.93 2.41 2.53
C ARG A 1075 -42.28 2.52 1.81
N VAL A 1076 -42.99 1.39 1.70
CA VAL A 1076 -44.26 1.31 0.97
C VAL A 1076 -45.41 0.88 1.86
N VAL A 1077 -46.62 1.34 1.54
CA VAL A 1077 -47.88 0.86 2.10
C VAL A 1077 -48.74 0.21 1.03
N CYS A 1078 -49.58 -0.74 1.44
CA CYS A 1078 -50.68 -1.27 0.65
C CYS A 1078 -51.99 -0.90 1.33
N VAL A 1079 -52.82 -0.13 0.63
CA VAL A 1079 -54.15 0.27 1.10
C VAL A 1079 -55.22 -0.43 0.29
N SER A 1080 -56.26 -0.92 0.96
CA SER A 1080 -57.48 -1.39 0.30
C SER A 1080 -58.46 -0.21 0.23
N PRO A 1081 -59.11 0.06 -0.91
CA PRO A 1081 -60.37 0.78 -0.88
C PRO A 1081 -61.30 -0.05 0.02
N ILE A 1082 -61.81 0.61 1.06
CA ILE A 1082 -62.53 0.03 2.20
C ILE A 1082 -63.64 -0.95 1.74
N ARG A 1083 -63.82 -2.07 2.46
CA ARG A 1083 -65.00 -2.95 2.36
C ARG A 1083 -66.23 -2.30 2.95
#